data_AF-A0A2V7ITA4-F1
#
_entry.id   AF-A0A2V7ITA4-F1
#
_cell.length_a   1.000
_cell.length_b   1.000
_cell.length_c   1.000
_cell.angle_alpha   90.00
_cell.angle_beta   90.00
_cell.angle_gamma   90.00
#
_symmetry.space_group_name_H-M   'P 1'
#
loop_
_entity.id
_entity.type
_entity.pdbx_description
1 polymer ?
#
loop_
_entity_poly.entity_id
_entity_poly.type
_entity_poly.pdbx_seq_one_letter_code
_entity_poly.pdbx_strand_id
1 'polypeptide(L)'
;MKHRRTPRPKARPLRPRRAPAPRPQPPQPAAAPGGDTDPLADARIRPLLERYCRLAGVKQAALGPDHSELSFPQAERPFFRDRASLRVAFSLDALERDPDAEIAVLGSPFLAQLLEAIRARAARLSLGLIAPAAASDPSSPPVPLSLRESGDHRGVDLTIPVRDGVAKAQKTHVAVHPVGRLVARVVLRAGAGVEEAVVESDVYDLSAGARLDDDLAGLFLDLEAGRAEPADPSLAAAAQPVPAREPAELLKLLLAHLRDKSAERVAARRAAAEQELAVELARVDRYFESILQEQSDPESIETVTALAQRRRTEEVRRSQVKAVVHPLQLLEAALLVQRAEWQLESAPPRRRHATFAAQRPLSGAAAWIMACPHCGRPPAALVICRHDHCSCEACSYRCSVCAEDFCADHGIAECRVDSQPACAEHVHVCPSCRLQHCTAHEGICTEGGDGGDGHTACSTCLAPCGSCGRLVCNRHAEQSDAAAPKGSRRLCAACLKHCEGGTHEAVGVDEVARCASCGKSVCTAHQSVCGVDGQVHCSQHLRRTDRSRRLVCGQHRTACAHEPAAIFASDEVGACASCGKLVCAGHSAECVADKLRHCVAHLEPLVDANGSYGCAEHRKHCYVDGRAFSRKGVSECPICGEDACAGHRAACAYCGRRVCITDLSPATRRCATCAQLAAVSDPPDAVVTAALAATGGETKPSRGWRMARDRSHLVVEVDLGLRRKAVFTVRHGTTVPDSVVKHSLLGSKRRK
;
A
#
# COMPACT_ATOMS: atom_id res chain seq x y z
N MET A 1 -62.69 -32.33 9.82
CA MET A 1 -63.66 -32.10 8.72
C MET A 1 -62.98 -32.42 7.39
N LYS A 2 -63.53 -33.38 6.65
CA LYS A 2 -63.02 -33.88 5.37
C LYS A 2 -63.48 -32.93 4.26
N HIS A 3 -62.58 -32.45 3.40
CA HIS A 3 -62.97 -32.06 2.05
C HIS A 3 -62.20 -32.85 0.99
N ARG A 4 -63.02 -33.59 0.25
CA ARG A 4 -62.73 -34.51 -0.85
C ARG A 4 -62.10 -33.76 -2.03
N ARG A 5 -61.07 -34.39 -2.60
CA ARG A 5 -60.67 -34.23 -4.01
C ARG A 5 -61.75 -34.83 -4.91
N THR A 6 -62.09 -34.11 -5.99
CA THR A 6 -62.62 -34.68 -7.24
C THR A 6 -61.74 -34.23 -8.41
N PRO A 7 -61.48 -35.11 -9.40
CA PRO A 7 -60.49 -34.89 -10.43
C PRO A 7 -61.09 -34.23 -11.68
N ARG A 8 -60.37 -33.28 -12.28
CA ARG A 8 -60.73 -32.70 -13.59
C ARG A 8 -60.11 -33.51 -14.74
N PRO A 9 -60.81 -33.62 -15.88
CA PRO A 9 -60.51 -34.57 -16.97
C PRO A 9 -59.40 -34.10 -17.91
N LYS A 10 -58.72 -35.07 -18.53
CA LYS A 10 -57.71 -34.91 -19.59
C LYS A 10 -58.28 -34.19 -20.81
N ALA A 11 -57.66 -33.08 -21.21
CA ALA A 11 -57.93 -32.40 -22.46
C ALA A 11 -57.03 -32.96 -23.59
N ARG A 12 -57.65 -33.17 -24.75
CA ARG A 12 -57.08 -33.59 -26.04
C ARG A 12 -55.94 -32.66 -26.53
N PRO A 13 -54.99 -33.16 -27.33
CA PRO A 13 -54.00 -32.33 -28.00
C PRO A 13 -54.67 -31.49 -29.10
N LEU A 14 -54.52 -30.16 -28.99
CA LEU A 14 -54.88 -29.20 -30.02
C LEU A 14 -53.83 -29.21 -31.14
N ARG A 15 -54.29 -29.34 -32.38
CA ARG A 15 -53.50 -29.21 -33.61
C ARG A 15 -52.77 -27.85 -33.66
N PRO A 16 -51.54 -27.79 -34.20
CA PRO A 16 -50.83 -26.53 -34.38
C PRO A 16 -51.55 -25.64 -35.41
N ARG A 17 -51.83 -24.39 -35.02
CA ARG A 17 -52.31 -23.35 -35.94
C ARG A 17 -51.17 -22.95 -36.88
N ARG A 18 -51.43 -22.99 -38.18
CA ARG A 18 -50.56 -22.45 -39.24
C ARG A 18 -50.27 -20.97 -38.97
N ALA A 19 -48.98 -20.61 -39.03
CA ALA A 19 -48.55 -19.23 -39.14
C ALA A 19 -48.99 -18.62 -40.49
N PRO A 20 -49.29 -17.31 -40.56
CA PRO A 20 -49.62 -16.64 -41.81
C PRO A 20 -48.38 -16.51 -42.71
N ALA A 21 -48.57 -16.78 -44.00
CA ALA A 21 -47.55 -16.66 -45.03
C ALA A 21 -47.10 -15.19 -45.22
N PRO A 22 -45.82 -14.92 -45.51
CA PRO A 22 -45.32 -13.58 -45.77
C PRO A 22 -45.86 -13.05 -47.11
N ARG A 23 -46.18 -11.74 -47.13
CA ARG A 23 -46.55 -10.99 -48.34
C ARG A 23 -45.40 -11.00 -49.37
N PRO A 24 -45.69 -11.08 -50.67
CA PRO A 24 -44.67 -11.01 -51.72
C PRO A 24 -44.07 -9.60 -51.80
N GLN A 25 -42.74 -9.51 -51.81
CA GLN A 25 -41.99 -8.30 -52.09
C GLN A 25 -42.16 -7.90 -53.58
N PRO A 26 -42.18 -6.58 -53.90
CA PRO A 26 -42.13 -6.12 -55.28
C PRO A 26 -40.79 -6.51 -55.94
N PRO A 27 -40.76 -6.72 -57.26
CA PRO A 27 -39.58 -7.23 -57.96
C PRO A 27 -38.42 -6.23 -57.85
N GLN A 28 -37.28 -6.72 -57.39
CA GLN A 28 -36.00 -6.02 -57.47
C GLN A 28 -35.70 -5.71 -58.95
N PRO A 29 -35.21 -4.51 -59.28
CA PRO A 29 -34.69 -4.24 -60.61
C PRO A 29 -33.52 -5.18 -60.89
N ALA A 30 -33.55 -5.80 -62.08
CA ALA A 30 -32.56 -6.76 -62.52
C ALA A 30 -31.14 -6.21 -62.40
N ALA A 31 -30.25 -7.01 -61.81
CA ALA A 31 -28.82 -6.77 -61.80
C ALA A 31 -28.32 -6.58 -63.23
N ALA A 32 -27.62 -5.46 -63.47
CA ALA A 32 -26.80 -5.29 -64.65
C ALA A 32 -25.68 -6.36 -64.65
N PRO A 33 -25.24 -6.87 -65.81
CA PRO A 33 -24.16 -7.84 -65.87
C PRO A 33 -22.82 -7.10 -65.69
N GLY A 34 -22.07 -7.41 -64.63
CA GLY A 34 -20.73 -6.87 -64.45
C GLY A 34 -19.99 -7.41 -63.23
N GLY A 35 -18.97 -8.24 -63.48
CA GLY A 35 -17.76 -8.39 -62.67
C GLY A 35 -17.90 -8.92 -61.24
N ASP A 36 -17.57 -10.19 -61.06
CA ASP A 36 -17.40 -10.89 -59.78
C ASP A 36 -16.08 -10.45 -59.08
N THR A 37 -15.94 -9.16 -58.77
CA THR A 37 -14.75 -8.59 -58.11
C THR A 37 -15.16 -7.87 -56.83
N ASP A 38 -14.91 -8.49 -55.68
CA ASP A 38 -15.11 -7.87 -54.37
C ASP A 38 -14.08 -6.73 -54.21
N PRO A 39 -14.49 -5.45 -54.14
CA PRO A 39 -13.55 -4.34 -54.11
C PRO A 39 -12.80 -4.32 -52.78
N LEU A 40 -11.49 -4.56 -52.83
CA LEU A 40 -10.59 -4.47 -51.67
C LEU A 40 -10.60 -3.06 -51.04
N ALA A 41 -10.91 -2.02 -51.83
CA ALA A 41 -11.06 -0.65 -51.36
C ALA A 41 -12.43 -0.41 -50.71
N ASP A 42 -12.43 0.28 -49.56
CA ASP A 42 -13.66 0.82 -48.98
C ASP A 42 -14.39 1.68 -50.01
N ALA A 43 -15.65 1.37 -50.30
CA ALA A 43 -16.45 2.02 -51.34
C ALA A 43 -16.51 3.55 -51.22
N ARG A 44 -16.20 4.11 -50.04
CA ARG A 44 -16.16 5.55 -49.77
C ARG A 44 -14.87 6.25 -50.21
N ILE A 45 -13.79 5.51 -50.49
CA ILE A 45 -12.51 6.10 -50.91
C ILE A 45 -12.62 6.73 -52.30
N ARG A 46 -13.33 6.09 -53.22
CA ARG A 46 -13.50 6.59 -54.58
C ARG A 46 -14.26 7.94 -54.63
N PRO A 47 -15.44 8.09 -54.00
CA PRO A 47 -16.11 9.39 -53.89
C PRO A 47 -15.25 10.48 -53.24
N LEU A 48 -14.43 10.12 -52.25
CA LEU A 48 -13.51 11.06 -51.61
C LEU A 48 -12.43 11.55 -52.59
N LEU A 49 -11.86 10.64 -53.38
CA LEU A 49 -10.85 10.97 -54.39
C LEU A 49 -11.44 11.82 -55.52
N GLU A 50 -12.59 11.44 -56.08
CA GLU A 50 -13.25 12.18 -57.16
C GLU A 50 -13.54 13.63 -56.74
N ARG A 51 -13.99 13.82 -55.51
CA ARG A 51 -14.22 15.13 -54.91
C ARG A 51 -12.94 15.92 -54.74
N TYR A 52 -11.90 15.30 -54.18
CA TYR A 52 -10.59 15.92 -54.11
C TYR A 52 -10.14 16.34 -55.50
N CYS A 53 -10.30 15.50 -56.52
CA CYS A 53 -9.85 15.82 -57.87
C CYS A 53 -10.59 17.04 -58.46
N ARG A 54 -11.92 17.08 -58.29
CA ARG A 54 -12.76 18.20 -58.74
C ARG A 54 -12.36 19.53 -58.09
N LEU A 55 -12.17 19.52 -56.77
CA LEU A 55 -11.77 20.71 -56.01
C LEU A 55 -10.31 21.09 -56.25
N ALA A 56 -9.47 20.07 -56.48
CA ALA A 56 -8.05 20.24 -56.63
C ALA A 56 -7.64 20.74 -58.03
N GLY A 57 -8.55 20.65 -59.00
CA GLY A 57 -8.25 20.81 -60.42
C GLY A 57 -7.38 19.67 -60.96
N VAL A 58 -7.40 18.51 -60.30
CA VAL A 58 -6.68 17.30 -60.73
C VAL A 58 -7.51 16.64 -61.81
N LYS A 59 -6.91 16.39 -62.96
CA LYS A 59 -7.61 15.68 -64.05
C LYS A 59 -7.59 14.19 -63.73
N GLN A 60 -8.76 13.59 -63.67
CA GLN A 60 -8.92 12.14 -63.50
C GLN A 60 -9.34 11.51 -64.83
N ALA A 61 -8.60 10.51 -65.29
CA ALA A 61 -8.92 9.69 -66.44
C ALA A 61 -9.21 8.25 -65.98
N ALA A 62 -10.40 7.74 -66.29
CA ALA A 62 -10.73 6.35 -65.99
C ALA A 62 -10.01 5.43 -67.00
N LEU A 63 -9.11 4.57 -66.50
CA LEU A 63 -8.41 3.55 -67.30
C LEU A 63 -9.12 2.19 -67.26
N GLY A 64 -10.10 2.03 -66.36
CA GLY A 64 -10.95 0.85 -66.22
C GLY A 64 -11.95 1.03 -65.06
N PRO A 65 -12.82 0.04 -64.78
CA PRO A 65 -13.84 0.13 -63.73
C PRO A 65 -13.24 0.35 -62.34
N ASP A 66 -12.03 -0.16 -62.07
CA ASP A 66 -11.28 -0.01 -60.81
C ASP A 66 -9.88 0.58 -60.98
N HIS A 67 -9.66 1.32 -62.05
CA HIS A 67 -8.34 1.88 -62.37
C HIS A 67 -8.49 3.31 -62.88
N SER A 68 -7.78 4.26 -62.29
CA SER A 68 -7.78 5.68 -62.68
C SER A 68 -6.38 6.25 -62.74
N GLU A 69 -6.13 7.15 -63.69
CA GLU A 69 -4.95 8.00 -63.73
C GLU A 69 -5.31 9.42 -63.28
N LEU A 70 -4.53 9.95 -62.34
CA LEU A 70 -4.64 11.29 -61.80
C LEU A 70 -3.51 12.15 -62.37
N SER A 71 -3.81 13.35 -62.84
CA SER A 71 -2.83 14.33 -63.29
C SER A 71 -2.89 15.59 -62.42
N PHE A 72 -1.81 15.87 -61.69
CA PHE A 72 -1.79 16.90 -60.65
C PHE A 72 -1.30 18.26 -61.18
N PRO A 73 -2.02 19.36 -60.88
CA PRO A 73 -1.52 20.71 -61.11
C PRO A 73 -0.34 21.00 -60.17
N GLN A 74 0.49 22.00 -60.51
CA GLN A 74 1.76 22.26 -59.82
C GLN A 74 1.60 22.48 -58.29
N ALA A 75 0.48 23.05 -57.87
CA ALA A 75 0.15 23.27 -56.46
C ALA A 75 -0.04 21.96 -55.65
N GLU A 76 -0.43 20.86 -56.31
CA GLU A 76 -0.74 19.59 -55.61
C GLU A 76 0.39 18.58 -55.57
N ARG A 77 1.38 18.75 -56.45
CA ARG A 77 2.48 17.81 -56.57
C ARG A 77 3.20 17.55 -55.23
N PRO A 78 3.44 18.54 -54.35
CA PRO A 78 4.11 18.30 -53.07
C PRO A 78 3.45 17.24 -52.19
N PHE A 79 2.11 17.09 -52.24
CA PHE A 79 1.39 16.10 -51.45
C PHE A 79 1.50 14.67 -52.00
N PHE A 80 1.83 14.53 -53.29
CA PHE A 80 1.95 13.26 -53.98
C PHE A 80 3.40 13.00 -54.43
N ARG A 81 4.36 13.34 -53.54
CA ARG A 81 5.81 13.13 -53.76
C ARG A 81 6.34 13.81 -55.02
N ASP A 82 5.85 15.02 -55.28
CA ASP A 82 6.17 15.87 -56.44
C ASP A 82 5.85 15.26 -57.82
N ARG A 83 4.99 14.23 -57.87
CA ARG A 83 4.62 13.56 -59.12
C ARG A 83 3.64 14.40 -59.95
N ALA A 84 3.84 14.39 -61.27
CA ALA A 84 2.93 15.05 -62.21
C ALA A 84 1.68 14.20 -62.52
N SER A 85 1.79 12.88 -62.46
CA SER A 85 0.65 11.95 -62.56
C SER A 85 0.84 10.74 -61.65
N LEU A 86 -0.27 10.06 -61.35
CA LEU A 86 -0.32 8.85 -60.52
C LEU A 86 -1.45 7.94 -60.99
N ARG A 87 -1.16 6.64 -61.13
CA ARG A 87 -2.18 5.62 -61.39
C ARG A 87 -2.65 5.00 -60.08
N VAL A 88 -3.95 4.76 -59.97
CA VAL A 88 -4.61 4.34 -58.75
C VAL A 88 -5.53 3.16 -59.03
N ALA A 89 -5.30 2.04 -58.34
CA ALA A 89 -6.10 0.83 -58.42
C ALA A 89 -7.03 0.69 -57.18
N PHE A 90 -8.30 0.38 -57.40
CA PHE A 90 -9.31 0.19 -56.34
C PHE A 90 -9.62 -1.30 -56.04
N SER A 91 -9.09 -2.22 -56.84
CA SER A 91 -9.20 -3.67 -56.65
C SER A 91 -7.86 -4.36 -56.91
N LEU A 92 -7.71 -5.59 -56.38
CA LEU A 92 -6.50 -6.39 -56.63
C LEU A 92 -6.33 -6.71 -58.11
N ASP A 93 -7.41 -7.05 -58.80
CA ASP A 93 -7.41 -7.29 -60.25
C ASP A 93 -6.90 -6.09 -61.06
N ALA A 94 -7.20 -4.86 -60.61
CA ALA A 94 -6.69 -3.66 -61.26
C ALA A 94 -5.19 -3.45 -60.99
N LEU A 95 -4.72 -3.78 -59.78
CA LEU A 95 -3.31 -3.73 -59.41
C LEU A 95 -2.48 -4.83 -60.11
N GLU A 96 -3.04 -6.03 -60.27
CA GLU A 96 -2.40 -7.12 -61.01
C GLU A 96 -2.23 -6.78 -62.50
N ARG A 97 -3.17 -6.01 -63.07
CA ARG A 97 -3.12 -5.51 -64.45
C ARG A 97 -2.17 -4.34 -64.64
N ASP A 98 -1.93 -3.53 -63.61
CA ASP A 98 -0.95 -2.45 -63.60
C ASP A 98 -0.18 -2.43 -62.27
N PRO A 99 0.95 -3.16 -62.16
CA PRO A 99 1.74 -3.24 -60.93
C PRO A 99 2.35 -1.91 -60.48
N ASP A 100 2.43 -0.92 -61.38
CA ASP A 100 2.96 0.42 -61.09
C ASP A 100 1.87 1.35 -60.50
N ALA A 101 0.61 0.92 -60.47
CA ALA A 101 -0.48 1.66 -59.83
C ALA A 101 -0.39 1.59 -58.29
N GLU A 102 -0.72 2.69 -57.61
CA GLU A 102 -0.88 2.67 -56.15
C GLU A 102 -2.27 2.15 -55.76
N ILE A 103 -2.32 1.26 -54.78
CA ILE A 103 -3.58 0.69 -54.32
C ILE A 103 -4.31 1.63 -53.35
N ALA A 104 -5.58 1.92 -53.63
CA ALA A 104 -6.44 2.81 -52.86
C ALA A 104 -7.18 2.09 -51.73
N VAL A 105 -6.44 1.49 -50.79
CA VAL A 105 -6.98 0.83 -49.60
C VAL A 105 -6.68 1.59 -48.32
N LEU A 106 -7.44 1.29 -47.25
CA LEU A 106 -7.17 1.83 -45.91
C LEU A 106 -5.76 1.45 -45.45
N GLY A 107 -4.99 2.43 -44.98
CA GLY A 107 -3.59 2.26 -44.58
C GLY A 107 -2.56 2.36 -45.73
N SER A 108 -3.00 2.54 -46.97
CA SER A 108 -2.08 2.75 -48.10
C SER A 108 -1.33 4.09 -48.03
N PRO A 109 -0.10 4.17 -48.57
CA PRO A 109 0.61 5.43 -48.74
C PRO A 109 -0.18 6.45 -49.59
N PHE A 110 -0.91 5.98 -50.60
CA PHE A 110 -1.76 6.82 -51.43
C PHE A 110 -2.84 7.51 -50.62
N LEU A 111 -3.60 6.74 -49.83
CA LEU A 111 -4.67 7.32 -49.01
C LEU A 111 -4.10 8.28 -47.97
N ALA A 112 -2.95 7.98 -47.36
CA ALA A 112 -2.30 8.92 -46.44
C ALA A 112 -1.96 10.26 -47.11
N GLN A 113 -1.37 10.21 -48.32
CA GLN A 113 -1.07 11.39 -49.14
C GLN A 113 -2.33 12.17 -49.54
N LEU A 114 -3.39 11.46 -49.96
CA LEU A 114 -4.68 12.06 -50.28
C LEU A 114 -5.30 12.78 -49.08
N LEU A 115 -5.26 12.16 -47.90
CA LEU A 115 -5.78 12.75 -46.67
C LEU A 115 -4.95 13.97 -46.23
N GLU A 116 -3.63 13.96 -46.44
CA GLU A 116 -2.76 15.10 -46.19
C GLU A 116 -3.06 16.26 -47.15
N ALA A 117 -3.23 15.97 -48.45
CA ALA A 117 -3.63 16.96 -49.45
C ALA A 117 -4.98 17.62 -49.13
N ILE A 118 -5.98 16.82 -48.71
CA ILE A 118 -7.30 17.32 -48.30
C ILE A 118 -7.18 18.26 -47.10
N ARG A 119 -6.39 17.89 -46.08
CA ARG A 119 -6.18 18.72 -44.89
C ARG A 119 -5.50 20.05 -45.21
N ALA A 120 -4.55 20.03 -46.14
CA ALA A 120 -3.80 21.22 -46.54
C ALA A 120 -4.64 22.19 -47.39
N ARG A 121 -5.61 21.70 -48.16
CA ARG A 121 -6.43 22.53 -49.06
C ARG A 121 -7.62 23.21 -48.42
N ALA A 122 -8.28 22.57 -47.46
CA ALA A 122 -9.16 23.18 -46.47
C ALA A 122 -9.87 22.08 -45.68
N ALA A 123 -9.78 22.14 -44.35
CA ALA A 123 -10.60 21.31 -43.46
C ALA A 123 -12.12 21.61 -43.59
N ARG A 124 -12.50 22.69 -44.27
CA ARG A 124 -13.88 23.12 -44.52
C ARG A 124 -14.14 23.34 -46.01
N LEU A 125 -15.19 22.73 -46.53
CA LEU A 125 -15.65 22.91 -47.91
C LEU A 125 -17.02 23.59 -47.91
N SER A 126 -17.14 24.76 -48.51
CA SER A 126 -18.44 25.42 -48.68
C SER A 126 -19.09 25.01 -50.01
N LEU A 127 -20.34 24.56 -49.95
CA LEU A 127 -21.16 24.13 -51.09
C LEU A 127 -22.07 25.25 -51.63
N GLY A 128 -22.06 26.43 -51.02
CA GLY A 128 -22.94 27.55 -51.38
C GLY A 128 -24.31 27.50 -50.70
N LEU A 129 -25.30 28.21 -51.27
CA LEU A 129 -26.64 28.38 -50.70
C LEU A 129 -27.61 27.30 -51.21
N ILE A 130 -28.35 26.66 -50.30
CA ILE A 130 -29.44 25.75 -50.64
C ILE A 130 -30.65 26.58 -51.10
N ALA A 131 -31.21 26.25 -52.27
CA ALA A 131 -32.32 26.99 -52.87
C ALA A 131 -33.59 26.96 -51.98
N PRO A 132 -34.25 28.10 -51.73
CA PRO A 132 -35.54 28.13 -51.04
C PRO A 132 -36.64 27.54 -51.93
N ALA A 133 -37.69 26.95 -51.34
CA ALA A 133 -38.74 26.22 -52.06
C ALA A 133 -39.50 27.06 -53.11
N ALA A 134 -39.51 28.39 -52.96
CA ALA A 134 -40.15 29.31 -53.91
C ALA A 134 -39.34 29.57 -55.19
N ALA A 135 -38.06 29.16 -55.24
CA ALA A 135 -37.19 29.33 -56.41
C ALA A 135 -37.17 28.09 -57.33
N SER A 136 -37.80 26.98 -56.91
CA SER A 136 -37.78 25.71 -57.64
C SER A 136 -38.77 25.61 -58.81
N ASP A 137 -39.57 26.66 -59.05
CA ASP A 137 -40.51 26.73 -60.17
C ASP A 137 -40.02 27.80 -61.19
N PRO A 138 -39.45 27.39 -62.35
CA PRO A 138 -38.91 28.32 -63.35
C PRO A 138 -39.98 29.18 -64.04
N SER A 139 -41.27 28.97 -63.72
CA SER A 139 -42.43 29.65 -64.31
C SER A 139 -42.89 30.89 -63.54
N SER A 140 -42.35 31.14 -62.34
CA SER A 140 -42.80 32.23 -61.48
C SER A 140 -41.82 33.42 -61.52
N PRO A 141 -42.30 34.67 -61.68
CA PRO A 141 -41.42 35.85 -61.68
C PRO A 141 -40.76 36.00 -60.29
N PRO A 142 -39.51 36.52 -60.23
CA PRO A 142 -38.82 36.72 -58.96
C PRO A 142 -39.55 37.80 -58.17
N VAL A 143 -40.26 37.40 -57.11
CA VAL A 143 -40.92 38.34 -56.21
C VAL A 143 -39.87 38.84 -55.20
N PRO A 144 -39.63 40.15 -55.09
CA PRO A 144 -38.70 40.70 -54.11
C PRO A 144 -39.14 40.35 -52.68
N LEU A 145 -38.18 39.94 -51.84
CA LEU A 145 -38.39 39.67 -50.40
C LEU A 145 -38.86 40.89 -49.59
N SER A 146 -38.97 42.08 -50.19
CA SER A 146 -39.34 43.34 -49.55
C SER A 146 -40.84 43.63 -49.43
N LEU A 147 -41.73 42.75 -49.93
CA LEU A 147 -43.20 42.97 -49.91
C LEU A 147 -44.00 41.89 -49.16
N ARG A 148 -43.40 41.25 -48.15
CA ARG A 148 -44.06 40.23 -47.30
C ARG A 148 -44.24 40.63 -45.84
N GLU A 149 -44.24 41.91 -45.51
CA GLU A 149 -44.64 42.41 -44.18
C GLU A 149 -46.15 42.27 -43.88
N SER A 150 -46.94 41.57 -44.71
CA SER A 150 -48.39 41.45 -44.50
C SER A 150 -48.98 40.10 -44.92
N GLY A 151 -48.24 39.01 -44.71
CA GLY A 151 -48.71 37.65 -44.98
C GLY A 151 -48.39 36.68 -43.84
N ASP A 152 -49.38 36.43 -42.98
CA ASP A 152 -49.47 35.30 -42.04
C ASP A 152 -48.34 35.20 -40.99
N HIS A 153 -48.27 36.19 -40.09
CA HIS A 153 -47.67 36.04 -38.75
C HIS A 153 -48.53 35.12 -37.86
N ARG A 154 -48.93 33.93 -38.33
CA ARG A 154 -49.35 32.88 -37.39
C ARG A 154 -48.10 32.50 -36.61
N GLY A 155 -47.97 33.06 -35.41
CA GLY A 155 -46.94 32.68 -34.46
C GLY A 155 -46.90 31.17 -34.34
N VAL A 156 -45.70 30.59 -34.32
CA VAL A 156 -45.56 29.21 -33.88
C VAL A 156 -45.78 29.23 -32.38
N ASP A 157 -46.74 28.45 -31.90
CA ASP A 157 -46.92 28.29 -30.46
C ASP A 157 -45.79 27.41 -29.91
N LEU A 158 -45.20 27.81 -28.79
CA LEU A 158 -44.27 26.95 -28.08
C LEU A 158 -45.06 25.82 -27.41
N THR A 159 -45.09 24.65 -28.05
CA THR A 159 -45.80 23.46 -27.55
C THR A 159 -45.07 22.75 -26.42
N ILE A 160 -43.78 23.02 -26.24
CA ILE A 160 -42.95 22.40 -25.20
C ILE A 160 -43.17 23.15 -23.88
N PRO A 161 -43.55 22.45 -22.80
CA PRO A 161 -43.71 23.08 -21.50
C PRO A 161 -42.37 23.58 -20.93
N VAL A 162 -42.40 24.74 -20.28
CA VAL A 162 -41.27 25.26 -19.49
C VAL A 162 -41.45 24.79 -18.05
N ARG A 163 -40.51 24.00 -17.53
CA ARG A 163 -40.53 23.54 -16.14
C ARG A 163 -40.44 24.75 -15.21
N ASP A 164 -41.38 24.83 -14.27
CA ASP A 164 -41.45 25.89 -13.26
C ASP A 164 -41.34 27.30 -13.88
N GLY A 165 -41.93 27.51 -15.06
CA GLY A 165 -41.81 28.78 -15.80
C GLY A 165 -42.83 28.95 -16.90
N VAL A 166 -42.73 30.09 -17.61
CA VAL A 166 -43.59 30.46 -18.73
C VAL A 166 -42.75 31.02 -19.89
N ALA A 167 -43.24 30.87 -21.12
CA ALA A 167 -42.68 31.55 -22.27
C ALA A 167 -43.42 32.86 -22.53
N LYS A 168 -42.66 33.93 -22.77
CA LYS A 168 -43.12 35.27 -23.13
C LYS A 168 -42.89 35.54 -24.63
N ALA A 169 -43.27 36.76 -25.03
CA ALA A 169 -43.27 37.30 -26.40
C ALA A 169 -42.36 36.58 -27.39
N GLN A 170 -42.97 36.13 -28.49
CA GLN A 170 -42.30 35.52 -29.62
C GLN A 170 -41.84 36.61 -30.60
N LYS A 171 -40.57 36.55 -31.03
CA LYS A 171 -40.06 37.33 -32.17
C LYS A 171 -39.71 36.39 -33.31
N THR A 172 -40.18 36.70 -34.52
CA THR A 172 -39.88 35.87 -35.70
C THR A 172 -39.12 36.68 -36.74
N HIS A 173 -38.02 36.14 -37.25
CA HIS A 173 -37.19 36.78 -38.28
C HIS A 173 -36.60 35.72 -39.22
N VAL A 174 -36.03 36.17 -40.36
CA VAL A 174 -35.31 35.28 -41.29
C VAL A 174 -33.82 35.37 -41.02
N ALA A 175 -33.17 34.21 -41.01
CA ALA A 175 -31.75 34.05 -40.73
C ALA A 175 -31.07 33.10 -41.73
N VAL A 176 -29.76 33.19 -41.82
CA VAL A 176 -28.91 32.24 -42.57
C VAL A 176 -28.20 31.35 -41.57
N HIS A 177 -28.45 30.05 -41.65
CA HIS A 177 -27.79 29.06 -40.82
C HIS A 177 -26.75 28.29 -41.65
N PRO A 178 -25.53 28.09 -41.14
CA PRO A 178 -24.61 27.11 -41.66
C PRO A 178 -25.13 25.71 -41.34
N VAL A 179 -25.31 24.88 -42.36
CA VAL A 179 -25.59 23.45 -42.23
C VAL A 179 -24.39 22.66 -42.71
N GLY A 180 -24.14 21.48 -42.15
CA GLY A 180 -22.98 20.73 -42.57
C GLY A 180 -22.87 19.30 -42.07
N ARG A 181 -21.87 18.61 -42.61
CA ARG A 181 -21.60 17.19 -42.42
C ARG A 181 -20.11 16.95 -42.24
N LEU A 182 -19.75 16.18 -41.22
CA LEU A 182 -18.36 15.81 -40.93
C LEU A 182 -18.03 14.45 -41.52
N VAL A 183 -16.97 14.42 -42.32
CA VAL A 183 -16.30 13.19 -42.75
C VAL A 183 -15.13 12.94 -41.81
N ALA A 184 -15.09 11.76 -41.19
CA ALA A 184 -14.05 11.40 -40.22
C ALA A 184 -13.52 9.98 -40.44
N ARG A 185 -12.22 9.77 -40.24
CA ARG A 185 -11.63 8.43 -40.13
C ARG A 185 -11.77 7.95 -38.69
N VAL A 186 -12.44 6.84 -38.48
CA VAL A 186 -12.64 6.20 -37.18
C VAL A 186 -11.76 4.96 -37.12
N VAL A 187 -10.86 4.92 -36.13
CA VAL A 187 -9.96 3.80 -35.87
C VAL A 187 -10.34 3.18 -34.53
N LEU A 188 -10.79 1.93 -34.54
CA LEU A 188 -11.08 1.14 -33.35
C LEU A 188 -9.88 0.25 -33.03
N ARG A 189 -9.35 0.35 -31.81
CA ARG A 189 -8.21 -0.44 -31.33
C ARG A 189 -8.59 -1.20 -30.08
N ALA A 190 -8.25 -2.48 -30.02
CA ALA A 190 -8.32 -3.27 -28.80
C ALA A 190 -7.30 -4.41 -28.90
N GLY A 191 -6.37 -4.50 -27.94
CA GLY A 191 -5.28 -5.48 -28.03
C GLY A 191 -4.48 -5.32 -29.32
N ALA A 192 -4.35 -6.41 -30.08
CA ALA A 192 -3.70 -6.42 -31.39
C ALA A 192 -4.65 -6.08 -32.56
N GLY A 193 -5.96 -6.15 -32.35
CA GLY A 193 -6.93 -5.88 -33.42
C GLY A 193 -7.14 -4.39 -33.64
N VAL A 194 -7.06 -3.99 -34.92
CA VAL A 194 -7.28 -2.64 -35.41
C VAL A 194 -8.31 -2.71 -36.53
N GLU A 195 -9.35 -1.89 -36.42
CA GLU A 195 -10.37 -1.73 -37.46
C GLU A 195 -10.44 -0.25 -37.85
N GLU A 196 -10.40 0.05 -39.14
CA GLU A 196 -10.48 1.41 -39.66
C GLU A 196 -11.66 1.56 -40.61
N ALA A 197 -12.33 2.72 -40.58
CA ALA A 197 -13.16 3.13 -41.71
C ALA A 197 -13.36 4.65 -41.77
N VAL A 198 -13.83 5.12 -42.91
CA VAL A 198 -14.30 6.50 -43.09
C VAL A 198 -15.79 6.55 -42.76
N VAL A 199 -16.19 7.37 -41.80
CA VAL A 199 -17.60 7.52 -41.37
C VAL A 199 -18.03 8.96 -41.61
N GLU A 200 -19.23 9.12 -42.17
CA GLU A 200 -19.85 10.42 -42.42
C GLU A 200 -20.93 10.64 -41.35
N SER A 201 -20.99 11.84 -40.78
CA SER A 201 -22.11 12.23 -39.93
C SER A 201 -23.38 12.39 -40.77
N ASP A 202 -24.54 12.55 -40.12
CA ASP A 202 -25.72 13.09 -40.80
C ASP A 202 -25.50 14.59 -41.07
N VAL A 203 -26.41 15.22 -41.80
CA VAL A 203 -26.38 16.68 -42.04
C VAL A 203 -27.04 17.38 -40.86
N TYR A 204 -26.32 18.33 -40.27
CA TYR A 204 -26.76 19.10 -39.11
C TYR A 204 -26.86 20.58 -39.42
N ASP A 205 -27.82 21.25 -38.79
CA ASP A 205 -27.74 22.68 -38.57
C ASP A 205 -26.66 22.96 -37.52
N LEU A 206 -25.55 23.57 -37.94
CA LEU A 206 -24.37 23.78 -37.11
C LEU A 206 -24.59 24.90 -36.08
N SER A 207 -25.60 25.74 -36.25
CA SER A 207 -26.00 26.76 -35.26
C SER A 207 -26.92 26.16 -34.20
N ALA A 208 -27.93 25.41 -34.62
CA ALA A 208 -28.90 24.83 -33.69
C ALA A 208 -28.51 23.47 -33.12
N GLY A 209 -27.49 22.81 -33.69
CA GLY A 209 -27.09 21.46 -33.34
C GLY A 209 -28.14 20.39 -33.68
N ALA A 210 -29.14 20.72 -34.49
CA ALA A 210 -30.22 19.81 -34.83
C ALA A 210 -29.92 19.07 -36.13
N ARG A 211 -30.30 17.78 -36.19
CA ARG A 211 -30.24 17.03 -37.45
C ARG A 211 -31.28 17.59 -38.42
N LEU A 212 -30.92 17.76 -39.69
CA LEU A 212 -31.88 18.08 -40.73
C LEU A 212 -32.78 16.87 -41.03
N ASP A 213 -33.96 17.13 -41.58
CA ASP A 213 -34.82 16.08 -42.14
C ASP A 213 -34.19 15.47 -43.42
N ASP A 214 -34.70 14.31 -43.82
CA ASP A 214 -34.12 13.52 -44.92
C ASP A 214 -34.27 14.24 -46.28
N ASP A 215 -35.34 15.02 -46.48
CA ASP A 215 -35.57 15.77 -47.71
C ASP A 215 -34.53 16.87 -47.90
N LEU A 216 -34.27 17.66 -46.85
CA LEU A 216 -33.29 18.73 -46.86
C LEU A 216 -31.86 18.21 -46.84
N ALA A 217 -31.61 17.10 -46.12
CA ALA A 217 -30.35 16.38 -46.24
C ALA A 217 -30.12 15.89 -47.67
N GLY A 218 -31.16 15.45 -48.38
CA GLY A 218 -31.13 15.12 -49.80
C GLY A 218 -30.65 16.28 -50.68
N LEU A 219 -31.22 17.48 -50.48
CA LEU A 219 -30.79 18.69 -51.19
C LEU A 219 -29.31 19.05 -50.93
N PHE A 220 -28.86 18.89 -49.68
CA PHE A 220 -27.45 19.07 -49.34
C PHE A 220 -26.57 18.06 -50.10
N LEU A 221 -26.98 16.79 -50.14
CA LEU A 221 -26.25 15.72 -50.84
C LEU A 221 -26.27 15.91 -52.37
N ASP A 222 -27.30 16.53 -52.94
CA ASP A 222 -27.37 16.87 -54.35
C ASP A 222 -26.40 18.00 -54.72
N LEU A 223 -26.31 19.05 -53.90
CA LEU A 223 -25.27 20.08 -54.03
C LEU A 223 -23.87 19.47 -53.89
N GLU A 224 -23.71 18.61 -52.89
CA GLU A 224 -22.45 17.93 -52.62
C GLU A 224 -21.97 17.08 -53.82
N ALA A 225 -22.90 16.37 -54.47
CA ALA A 225 -22.61 15.56 -55.64
C ALA A 225 -22.44 16.40 -56.92
N GLY A 226 -22.86 17.68 -56.92
CA GLY A 226 -22.95 18.52 -58.11
C GLY A 226 -24.13 18.15 -59.02
N ARG A 227 -25.17 17.53 -58.47
CA ARG A 227 -26.45 17.30 -59.17
C ARG A 227 -27.35 18.54 -59.15
N ALA A 228 -27.05 19.50 -58.28
CA ALA A 228 -27.70 20.79 -58.18
C ALA A 228 -26.65 21.91 -58.13
N GLU A 229 -26.97 23.07 -58.70
CA GLU A 229 -26.15 24.28 -58.61
C GLU A 229 -26.54 25.07 -57.34
N PRO A 230 -25.58 25.76 -56.69
CA PRO A 230 -25.88 26.62 -55.55
C PRO A 230 -26.77 27.79 -55.97
N ALA A 231 -27.71 28.16 -55.10
CA ALA A 231 -28.59 29.29 -55.34
C ALA A 231 -27.84 30.64 -55.28
N ASP A 232 -28.42 31.67 -55.92
CA ASP A 232 -27.87 33.02 -55.90
C ASP A 232 -27.73 33.54 -54.46
N PRO A 233 -26.51 33.88 -53.99
CA PRO A 233 -26.27 34.44 -52.66
C PRO A 233 -27.08 35.71 -52.36
N SER A 234 -27.52 36.45 -53.38
CA SER A 234 -28.35 37.66 -53.22
C SER A 234 -29.67 37.38 -52.48
N LEU A 235 -30.20 36.15 -52.59
CA LEU A 235 -31.41 35.71 -51.88
C LEU A 235 -31.25 35.72 -50.35
N ALA A 236 -30.01 35.65 -49.85
CA ALA A 236 -29.69 35.65 -48.44
C ALA A 236 -29.25 37.03 -47.91
N ALA A 237 -29.12 38.05 -48.77
CA ALA A 237 -28.52 39.35 -48.41
C ALA A 237 -29.29 40.11 -47.31
N ALA A 238 -30.61 39.93 -47.23
CA ALA A 238 -31.47 40.56 -46.22
C ALA A 238 -31.61 39.75 -44.91
N ALA A 239 -31.08 38.52 -44.86
CA ALA A 239 -31.20 37.63 -43.72
C ALA A 239 -29.96 37.75 -42.80
N GLN A 240 -30.19 37.71 -41.48
CA GLN A 240 -29.08 37.80 -40.53
C GLN A 240 -28.32 36.47 -40.45
N PRO A 241 -26.98 36.46 -40.59
CA PRO A 241 -26.20 35.25 -40.39
C PRO A 241 -26.18 34.85 -38.93
N VAL A 242 -26.52 33.59 -38.63
CA VAL A 242 -26.37 33.01 -37.29
C VAL A 242 -25.10 32.16 -37.30
N PRO A 243 -24.14 32.42 -36.40
CA PRO A 243 -22.89 31.67 -36.38
C PRO A 243 -23.13 30.21 -36.01
N ALA A 244 -22.28 29.32 -36.51
CA ALA A 244 -22.21 27.95 -36.01
C ALA A 244 -21.82 27.96 -34.52
N ARG A 245 -22.15 26.88 -33.81
CA ARG A 245 -21.70 26.68 -32.42
C ARG A 245 -20.17 26.67 -32.33
N GLU A 246 -19.68 26.95 -31.13
CA GLU A 246 -18.25 26.90 -30.85
C GLU A 246 -17.65 25.55 -31.27
N PRO A 247 -16.44 25.51 -31.86
CA PRO A 247 -15.87 24.29 -32.43
C PRO A 247 -15.84 23.10 -31.47
N ALA A 248 -15.59 23.34 -30.18
CA ALA A 248 -15.57 22.30 -29.15
C ALA A 248 -16.95 21.68 -28.90
N GLU A 249 -18.02 22.48 -28.93
CA GLU A 249 -19.40 22.01 -28.77
C GLU A 249 -19.87 21.28 -30.02
N LEU A 250 -19.56 21.82 -31.19
CA LEU A 250 -19.87 21.21 -32.47
C LEU A 250 -19.20 19.83 -32.59
N LEU A 251 -17.93 19.74 -32.17
CA LEU A 251 -17.20 18.47 -32.15
C LEU A 251 -17.85 17.46 -31.19
N LYS A 252 -18.25 17.86 -29.97
CA LYS A 252 -18.97 16.96 -29.03
C LYS A 252 -20.24 16.39 -29.67
N LEU A 253 -21.00 17.24 -30.35
CA LEU A 253 -22.26 16.86 -31.00
C LEU A 253 -22.03 15.89 -32.17
N LEU A 254 -21.11 16.23 -33.07
CA LEU A 254 -20.79 15.40 -34.23
C LEU A 254 -20.13 14.07 -33.82
N LEU A 255 -19.28 14.07 -32.78
CA LEU A 255 -18.68 12.84 -32.24
C LEU A 255 -19.72 11.93 -31.59
N ALA A 256 -20.70 12.48 -30.87
CA ALA A 256 -21.79 11.68 -30.30
C ALA A 256 -22.56 10.95 -31.41
N HIS A 257 -22.84 11.65 -32.52
CA HIS A 257 -23.49 11.03 -33.67
C HIS A 257 -22.61 10.01 -34.39
N LEU A 258 -21.32 10.31 -34.61
CA LEU A 258 -20.38 9.34 -35.19
C LEU A 258 -20.27 8.08 -34.33
N ARG A 259 -20.38 8.21 -33.00
CA ARG A 259 -20.45 7.07 -32.08
C ARG A 259 -21.71 6.25 -32.32
N ASP A 260 -22.86 6.88 -32.47
CA ASP A 260 -24.13 6.20 -32.72
C ASP A 260 -24.12 5.48 -34.09
N LYS A 261 -23.61 6.12 -35.16
CA LYS A 261 -23.39 5.49 -36.47
C LYS A 261 -22.40 4.31 -36.41
N SER A 262 -21.42 4.37 -35.52
CA SER A 262 -20.41 3.31 -35.34
C SER A 262 -20.79 2.30 -34.27
N ALA A 263 -22.00 2.37 -33.69
CA ALA A 263 -22.36 1.58 -32.51
C ALA A 263 -22.25 0.07 -32.75
N GLU A 264 -22.73 -0.41 -33.89
CA GLU A 264 -22.65 -1.84 -34.26
C GLU A 264 -21.20 -2.30 -34.40
N ARG A 265 -20.34 -1.50 -35.03
CA ARG A 265 -18.91 -1.79 -35.20
C ARG A 265 -18.16 -1.79 -33.86
N VAL A 266 -18.44 -0.81 -33.02
CA VAL A 266 -17.88 -0.73 -31.66
C VAL A 266 -18.33 -1.93 -30.81
N ALA A 267 -19.60 -2.33 -30.92
CA ALA A 267 -20.12 -3.51 -30.22
C ALA A 267 -19.47 -4.80 -30.72
N ALA A 268 -19.35 -4.97 -32.04
CA ALA A 268 -18.67 -6.11 -32.65
C ALA A 268 -17.20 -6.19 -32.22
N ARG A 269 -16.44 -5.09 -32.26
CA ARG A 269 -15.04 -5.07 -31.81
C ARG A 269 -14.90 -5.32 -30.32
N ARG A 270 -15.84 -4.83 -29.50
CA ARG A 270 -15.86 -5.12 -28.06
C ARG A 270 -16.06 -6.61 -27.81
N ALA A 271 -17.02 -7.25 -28.47
CA ALA A 271 -17.26 -8.68 -28.34
C ALA A 271 -16.02 -9.51 -28.76
N ALA A 272 -15.38 -9.14 -29.89
CA ALA A 272 -14.14 -9.79 -30.32
C ALA A 272 -12.99 -9.59 -29.32
N ALA A 273 -12.80 -8.38 -28.81
CA ALA A 273 -11.76 -8.06 -27.83
C ALA A 273 -11.96 -8.78 -26.49
N GLU A 274 -13.20 -8.95 -26.05
CA GLU A 274 -13.54 -9.72 -24.84
C GLU A 274 -13.19 -11.21 -25.00
N GLN A 275 -13.46 -11.79 -26.18
CA GLN A 275 -13.07 -13.16 -26.50
C GLN A 275 -11.54 -13.33 -26.55
N GLU A 276 -10.85 -12.43 -27.26
CA GLU A 276 -9.38 -12.41 -27.33
C GLU A 276 -8.74 -12.24 -25.94
N LEU A 277 -9.27 -11.33 -25.12
CA LEU A 277 -8.81 -11.09 -23.75
C LEU A 277 -8.98 -12.33 -22.88
N ALA A 278 -10.12 -13.03 -22.97
CA ALA A 278 -10.35 -14.25 -22.19
C ALA A 278 -9.32 -15.34 -22.51
N VAL A 279 -8.99 -15.53 -23.79
CA VAL A 279 -7.96 -16.48 -24.24
C VAL A 279 -6.58 -16.09 -23.71
N GLU A 280 -6.24 -14.79 -23.79
CA GLU A 280 -4.95 -14.27 -23.34
C GLU A 280 -4.78 -14.32 -21.81
N LEU A 281 -5.81 -13.95 -21.05
CA LEU A 281 -5.79 -14.07 -19.59
C LEU A 281 -5.64 -15.54 -19.16
N ALA A 282 -6.35 -16.46 -19.81
CA ALA A 282 -6.19 -17.88 -19.54
C ALA A 282 -4.77 -18.39 -19.84
N ARG A 283 -4.09 -17.83 -20.85
CA ARG A 283 -2.66 -18.13 -21.14
C ARG A 283 -1.74 -17.58 -20.06
N VAL A 284 -1.94 -16.32 -19.66
CA VAL A 284 -1.16 -15.64 -18.61
C VAL A 284 -1.31 -16.38 -17.29
N ASP A 285 -2.54 -16.74 -16.91
CA ASP A 285 -2.83 -17.46 -15.67
C ASP A 285 -2.11 -18.82 -15.65
N ARG A 286 -2.20 -19.63 -16.72
CA ARG A 286 -1.47 -20.91 -16.81
C ARG A 286 0.04 -20.75 -16.73
N TYR A 287 0.60 -19.73 -17.38
CA TYR A 287 2.04 -19.46 -17.34
C TYR A 287 2.51 -19.15 -15.92
N PHE A 288 1.84 -18.23 -15.23
CA PHE A 288 2.23 -17.88 -13.86
C PHE A 288 1.91 -18.98 -12.85
N GLU A 289 0.85 -19.77 -13.06
CA GLU A 289 0.56 -20.95 -12.24
C GLU A 289 1.70 -21.98 -12.34
N SER A 290 2.23 -22.23 -13.55
CA SER A 290 3.38 -23.13 -13.71
C SER A 290 4.64 -22.63 -13.00
N ILE A 291 4.92 -21.32 -13.07
CA ILE A 291 6.07 -20.72 -12.37
C ILE A 291 5.89 -20.81 -10.85
N LEU A 292 4.68 -20.53 -10.35
CA LEU A 292 4.38 -20.58 -8.92
C LEU A 292 4.52 -22.00 -8.35
N GLN A 293 4.21 -23.04 -9.13
CA GLN A 293 4.42 -24.44 -8.72
C GLN A 293 5.91 -24.80 -8.53
N GLU A 294 6.81 -24.07 -9.19
CA GLU A 294 8.27 -24.25 -9.08
C GLU A 294 8.90 -23.43 -7.94
N GLN A 295 8.15 -22.50 -7.32
CA GLN A 295 8.65 -21.68 -6.22
C GLN A 295 8.34 -22.30 -4.86
N SER A 296 9.36 -22.39 -4.00
CA SER A 296 9.22 -22.82 -2.60
C SER A 296 9.48 -21.69 -1.58
N ASP A 297 10.05 -20.57 -2.04
CA ASP A 297 10.40 -19.43 -1.22
C ASP A 297 9.23 -18.42 -1.12
N PRO A 298 8.79 -18.01 0.09
CA PRO A 298 7.66 -17.10 0.27
C PRO A 298 7.83 -15.72 -0.39
N GLU A 299 9.02 -15.13 -0.35
CA GLU A 299 9.30 -13.80 -0.93
C GLU A 299 9.23 -13.86 -2.47
N SER A 300 9.73 -14.95 -3.05
CA SER A 300 9.63 -15.25 -4.48
C SER A 300 8.18 -15.48 -4.92
N ILE A 301 7.37 -16.18 -4.11
CA ILE A 301 5.93 -16.40 -4.37
C ILE A 301 5.18 -15.06 -4.39
N GLU A 302 5.41 -14.18 -3.43
CA GLU A 302 4.78 -12.85 -3.39
C GLU A 302 5.16 -12.00 -4.61
N THR A 303 6.45 -12.00 -4.96
CA THR A 303 6.96 -11.24 -6.12
C THR A 303 6.33 -11.71 -7.43
N VAL A 304 6.28 -13.03 -7.67
CA VAL A 304 5.67 -13.61 -8.87
C VAL A 304 4.17 -13.35 -8.90
N THR A 305 3.48 -13.41 -7.75
CA THR A 305 2.04 -13.10 -7.65
C THR A 305 1.74 -11.65 -7.99
N ALA A 306 2.54 -10.71 -7.47
CA ALA A 306 2.41 -9.29 -7.79
C ALA A 306 2.65 -9.02 -9.29
N LEU A 307 3.62 -9.70 -9.90
CA LEU A 307 3.89 -9.60 -11.33
C LEU A 307 2.73 -10.17 -12.17
N ALA A 308 2.16 -11.31 -11.78
CA ALA A 308 1.01 -11.91 -12.44
C ALA A 308 -0.21 -10.97 -12.42
N GLN A 309 -0.51 -10.37 -11.26
CA GLN A 309 -1.58 -9.39 -11.11
C GLN A 309 -1.34 -8.16 -11.99
N ARG A 310 -0.12 -7.61 -11.98
CA ARG A 310 0.24 -6.48 -12.84
C ARG A 310 0.04 -6.80 -14.32
N ARG A 311 0.47 -7.98 -14.77
CA ARG A 311 0.32 -8.40 -16.17
C ARG A 311 -1.14 -8.54 -16.56
N ARG A 312 -1.97 -9.13 -15.69
CA ARG A 312 -3.42 -9.22 -15.89
C ARG A 312 -4.06 -7.85 -16.04
N THR A 313 -3.75 -6.89 -15.16
CA THR A 313 -4.26 -5.51 -15.27
C THR A 313 -3.80 -4.85 -16.57
N GLU A 314 -2.57 -5.09 -17.00
CA GLU A 314 -2.04 -4.56 -18.25
C GLU A 314 -2.80 -5.10 -19.47
N GLU A 315 -3.05 -6.41 -19.54
CA GLU A 315 -3.81 -7.02 -20.65
C GLU A 315 -5.26 -6.57 -20.67
N VAL A 316 -5.93 -6.49 -19.50
CA VAL A 316 -7.29 -5.91 -19.41
C VAL A 316 -7.32 -4.49 -19.97
N ARG A 317 -6.34 -3.66 -19.60
CA ARG A 317 -6.25 -2.28 -20.09
C ARG A 317 -5.95 -2.21 -21.59
N ARG A 318 -5.12 -3.12 -22.13
CA ARG A 318 -4.79 -3.20 -23.56
C ARG A 318 -5.99 -3.63 -24.41
N SER A 319 -6.84 -4.52 -23.90
CA SER A 319 -8.03 -5.02 -24.59
C SER A 319 -9.26 -4.11 -24.48
N GLN A 320 -9.19 -3.01 -23.74
CA GLN A 320 -10.23 -1.98 -23.77
C GLN A 320 -10.32 -1.37 -25.17
N VAL A 321 -11.52 -1.38 -25.75
CA VAL A 321 -11.78 -0.75 -27.05
C VAL A 321 -11.60 0.75 -26.96
N LYS A 322 -10.67 1.29 -27.75
CA LYS A 322 -10.43 2.72 -27.91
C LYS A 322 -10.77 3.13 -29.33
N ALA A 323 -11.65 4.11 -29.47
CA ALA A 323 -11.94 4.75 -30.74
C ALA A 323 -11.11 6.03 -30.86
N VAL A 324 -10.34 6.15 -31.94
CA VAL A 324 -9.65 7.38 -32.31
C VAL A 324 -10.36 7.95 -33.54
N VAL A 325 -10.90 9.16 -33.41
CA VAL A 325 -11.59 9.85 -34.50
C VAL A 325 -10.68 10.92 -35.05
N HIS A 326 -10.39 10.85 -36.34
CA HIS A 326 -9.64 11.86 -37.07
C HIS A 326 -10.60 12.60 -38.01
N PRO A 327 -11.01 13.83 -37.68
CA PRO A 327 -11.74 14.70 -38.60
C PRO A 327 -10.95 14.83 -39.91
N LEU A 328 -11.62 14.60 -41.03
CA LEU A 328 -11.02 14.73 -42.37
C LEU A 328 -11.47 16.01 -43.03
N GLN A 329 -12.78 16.23 -43.13
CA GLN A 329 -13.36 17.40 -43.79
C GLN A 329 -14.75 17.69 -43.23
N LEU A 330 -15.04 18.97 -43.00
CA LEU A 330 -16.38 19.47 -42.71
C LEU A 330 -16.95 20.11 -43.99
N LEU A 331 -18.04 19.56 -44.50
CA LEU A 331 -18.76 20.14 -45.63
C LEU A 331 -19.85 21.04 -45.08
N GLU A 332 -19.93 22.27 -45.59
CA GLU A 332 -20.85 23.31 -45.12
C GLU A 332 -21.66 23.86 -46.29
N ALA A 333 -22.94 24.13 -46.09
CA ALA A 333 -23.80 24.89 -46.99
C ALA A 333 -24.54 25.97 -46.19
N ALA A 334 -25.00 27.01 -46.86
CA ALA A 334 -25.87 28.00 -46.26
C ALA A 334 -27.33 27.60 -46.47
N LEU A 335 -28.15 27.78 -45.43
CA LEU A 335 -29.58 27.51 -45.45
C LEU A 335 -30.34 28.72 -44.95
N LEU A 336 -31.34 29.17 -45.72
CA LEU A 336 -32.29 30.16 -45.25
C LEU A 336 -33.30 29.51 -44.29
N VAL A 337 -33.41 30.07 -43.10
CA VAL A 337 -34.33 29.61 -42.06
C VAL A 337 -35.18 30.76 -41.55
N GLN A 338 -36.42 30.45 -41.18
CA GLN A 338 -37.23 31.30 -40.33
C GLN A 338 -36.97 30.91 -38.87
N ARG A 339 -36.66 31.89 -38.02
CA ARG A 339 -36.31 31.68 -36.61
C ARG A 339 -37.34 32.36 -35.71
N ALA A 340 -37.88 31.61 -34.74
CA ALA A 340 -38.80 32.10 -33.72
C ALA A 340 -38.12 32.03 -32.36
N GLU A 341 -38.05 33.15 -31.65
CA GLU A 341 -37.38 33.26 -30.35
C GLU A 341 -38.36 33.65 -29.25
N TRP A 342 -38.33 32.91 -28.14
CA TRP A 342 -39.10 33.18 -26.94
C TRP A 342 -38.18 33.56 -25.78
N GLN A 343 -38.65 34.49 -24.96
CA GLN A 343 -38.08 34.79 -23.64
C GLN A 343 -38.75 33.88 -22.61
N LEU A 344 -38.00 32.97 -22.01
CA LEU A 344 -38.46 32.11 -20.94
C LEU A 344 -38.26 32.82 -19.60
N GLU A 345 -39.22 32.70 -18.68
CA GLU A 345 -39.09 33.20 -17.31
C GLU A 345 -39.51 32.13 -16.30
N SER A 346 -38.69 31.91 -15.28
CA SER A 346 -39.04 30.99 -14.18
C SER A 346 -40.05 31.63 -13.23
N ALA A 347 -40.93 30.84 -12.66
CA ALA A 347 -41.89 31.25 -11.64
C ALA A 347 -41.18 31.88 -10.40
N PRO A 348 -41.87 32.78 -9.67
CA PRO A 348 -41.37 33.29 -8.39
C PRO A 348 -41.07 32.15 -7.41
N PRO A 349 -40.04 32.26 -6.55
CA PRO A 349 -39.22 33.45 -6.27
C PRO A 349 -37.98 33.62 -7.18
N ARG A 350 -37.68 32.66 -8.07
CA ARG A 350 -36.37 32.57 -8.74
C ARG A 350 -36.12 33.62 -9.84
N ARG A 351 -37.17 34.04 -10.56
CA ARG A 351 -37.14 35.08 -11.64
C ARG A 351 -35.91 35.00 -12.57
N ARG A 352 -35.52 33.80 -12.97
CA ARG A 352 -34.49 33.53 -13.99
C ARG A 352 -35.06 33.73 -15.39
N HIS A 353 -34.21 34.09 -16.32
CA HIS A 353 -34.60 34.33 -17.70
C HIS A 353 -33.75 33.46 -18.63
N ALA A 354 -34.29 32.99 -19.73
CA ALA A 354 -33.48 32.35 -20.77
C ALA A 354 -34.10 32.61 -22.14
N THR A 355 -33.34 32.44 -23.21
CA THR A 355 -33.88 32.50 -24.57
C THR A 355 -33.97 31.09 -25.15
N PHE A 356 -35.07 30.78 -25.81
CA PHE A 356 -35.23 29.56 -26.61
C PHE A 356 -35.58 29.93 -28.04
N ALA A 357 -35.00 29.21 -29.00
CA ALA A 357 -35.24 29.44 -30.41
C ALA A 357 -35.71 28.15 -31.10
N ALA A 358 -36.74 28.28 -31.92
CA ALA A 358 -37.14 27.29 -32.90
C ALA A 358 -36.82 27.82 -34.29
N GLN A 359 -36.69 26.90 -35.23
CA GLN A 359 -36.30 27.24 -36.59
C GLN A 359 -37.03 26.39 -37.60
N ARG A 360 -37.28 26.96 -38.77
CA ARG A 360 -37.90 26.27 -39.89
C ARG A 360 -37.13 26.59 -41.17
N PRO A 361 -36.52 25.60 -41.83
CA PRO A 361 -35.96 25.79 -43.17
C PRO A 361 -36.98 26.39 -44.14
N LEU A 362 -36.54 27.33 -44.99
CA LEU A 362 -37.35 27.89 -46.08
C LEU A 362 -37.23 27.08 -47.39
N SER A 363 -36.46 25.99 -47.35
CA SER A 363 -36.29 24.99 -48.40
C SER A 363 -37.07 23.73 -48.03
N GLY A 364 -37.73 23.10 -49.01
CA GLY A 364 -38.56 21.90 -48.80
C GLY A 364 -39.86 22.13 -48.03
N ALA A 365 -40.52 21.04 -47.63
CA ALA A 365 -41.74 21.03 -46.81
C ALA A 365 -41.41 20.96 -45.31
N ALA A 366 -40.49 21.81 -44.84
CA ALA A 366 -39.90 21.66 -43.53
C ALA A 366 -40.81 22.11 -42.37
N ALA A 367 -40.87 21.29 -41.32
CA ALA A 367 -41.55 21.61 -40.08
C ALA A 367 -40.70 22.52 -39.17
N TRP A 368 -41.32 23.12 -38.14
CA TRP A 368 -40.58 23.79 -37.07
C TRP A 368 -39.77 22.79 -36.26
N ILE A 369 -38.46 23.02 -36.20
CA ILE A 369 -37.50 22.29 -35.40
C ILE A 369 -37.34 23.02 -34.06
N MET A 370 -37.71 22.34 -32.99
CA MET A 370 -37.52 22.79 -31.61
C MET A 370 -36.47 21.89 -30.96
N ALA A 371 -35.24 22.37 -30.83
CA ALA A 371 -34.09 21.57 -30.38
C ALA A 371 -33.45 22.17 -29.13
N CYS A 372 -32.98 21.31 -28.23
CA CYS A 372 -32.23 21.72 -27.07
C CYS A 372 -30.93 22.46 -27.48
N PRO A 373 -30.68 23.68 -26.96
CA PRO A 373 -29.44 24.40 -27.23
C PRO A 373 -28.18 23.64 -26.78
N HIS A 374 -28.30 22.69 -25.85
CA HIS A 374 -27.17 21.89 -25.40
C HIS A 374 -26.97 20.63 -26.25
N CYS A 375 -27.94 19.71 -26.30
CA CYS A 375 -27.78 18.42 -26.99
C CYS A 375 -28.34 18.32 -28.42
N GLY A 376 -29.06 19.34 -28.91
CA GLY A 376 -29.65 19.33 -30.24
C GLY A 376 -30.88 18.41 -30.41
N ARG A 377 -31.27 17.69 -29.36
CA ARG A 377 -32.44 16.79 -29.37
C ARG A 377 -33.74 17.55 -29.08
N PRO A 378 -34.89 17.07 -29.58
CA PRO A 378 -36.18 17.65 -29.25
C PRO A 378 -36.44 17.48 -27.74
N PRO A 379 -36.67 18.57 -26.98
CA PRO A 379 -36.91 18.51 -25.54
C PRO A 379 -38.36 18.08 -25.25
N ALA A 380 -38.55 17.27 -24.20
CA ALA A 380 -39.89 17.04 -23.65
C ALA A 380 -40.31 18.19 -22.72
N ALA A 381 -39.35 18.85 -22.07
CA ALA A 381 -39.55 20.08 -21.30
C ALA A 381 -38.33 21.00 -21.38
N LEU A 382 -38.56 22.31 -21.35
CA LEU A 382 -37.50 23.32 -21.24
C LEU A 382 -37.21 23.63 -19.78
N VAL A 383 -35.93 23.68 -19.44
CA VAL A 383 -35.45 23.97 -18.08
C VAL A 383 -34.53 25.18 -18.12
N ILE A 384 -34.85 26.17 -17.28
CA ILE A 384 -34.05 27.39 -17.11
C ILE A 384 -33.01 27.10 -16.04
N CYS A 385 -31.74 27.05 -16.45
CA CYS A 385 -30.61 26.93 -15.55
C CYS A 385 -30.51 28.18 -14.65
N ARG A 386 -29.99 28.00 -13.44
CA ARG A 386 -29.58 29.10 -12.55
C ARG A 386 -28.75 30.22 -13.23
N HIS A 387 -27.98 29.87 -14.26
CA HIS A 387 -27.16 30.81 -15.04
C HIS A 387 -27.87 31.29 -16.32
N ASP A 388 -29.21 31.34 -16.31
CA ASP A 388 -30.03 31.95 -17.37
C ASP A 388 -29.90 31.25 -18.76
N HIS A 389 -29.49 29.98 -18.75
CA HIS A 389 -29.42 29.12 -19.94
C HIS A 389 -30.65 28.24 -20.10
N CYS A 390 -31.08 28.01 -21.35
CA CYS A 390 -32.14 27.06 -21.67
C CYS A 390 -31.55 25.68 -22.00
N SER A 391 -32.06 24.64 -21.35
CA SER A 391 -31.67 23.24 -21.58
C SER A 391 -32.89 22.31 -21.59
N CYS A 392 -32.75 21.08 -22.10
CA CYS A 392 -33.81 20.07 -22.00
C CYS A 392 -33.73 19.32 -20.68
N GLU A 393 -34.78 18.56 -20.35
CA GLU A 393 -34.86 17.73 -19.16
C GLU A 393 -33.68 16.76 -19.00
N ALA A 394 -33.13 16.24 -20.10
CA ALA A 394 -32.00 15.31 -20.10
C ALA A 394 -30.64 15.99 -19.95
N CYS A 395 -30.54 17.29 -20.24
CA CYS A 395 -29.31 18.09 -20.11
C CYS A 395 -29.30 18.97 -18.85
N SER A 396 -30.33 18.80 -18.00
CA SER A 396 -30.52 19.55 -16.78
C SER A 396 -30.53 18.61 -15.58
N TYR A 397 -29.95 19.06 -14.48
CA TYR A 397 -29.98 18.38 -13.20
C TYR A 397 -30.54 19.32 -12.14
N ARG A 398 -31.09 18.74 -11.06
CA ARG A 398 -31.57 19.50 -9.91
C ARG A 398 -30.57 19.37 -8.77
N CYS A 399 -29.98 20.48 -8.33
CA CYS A 399 -28.95 20.48 -7.30
C CYS A 399 -29.50 19.90 -5.99
N SER A 400 -28.83 18.90 -5.42
CA SER A 400 -29.23 18.30 -4.15
C SER A 400 -29.13 19.25 -2.95
N VAL A 401 -28.33 20.33 -3.06
CA VAL A 401 -28.11 21.31 -1.98
C VAL A 401 -29.16 22.43 -2.00
N CYS A 402 -29.34 23.14 -3.12
CA CYS A 402 -30.30 24.26 -3.22
C CYS A 402 -31.60 23.96 -3.97
N ALA A 403 -31.76 22.75 -4.49
CA ALA A 403 -32.91 22.32 -5.27
C ALA A 403 -33.21 23.15 -6.54
N GLU A 404 -32.25 23.95 -7.03
CA GLU A 404 -32.34 24.67 -8.30
C GLU A 404 -31.87 23.81 -9.47
N ASP A 405 -32.47 24.02 -10.64
CA ASP A 405 -32.06 23.36 -11.87
C ASP A 405 -30.82 24.03 -12.47
N PHE A 406 -29.91 23.22 -12.99
CA PHE A 406 -28.71 23.67 -13.69
C PHE A 406 -28.42 22.78 -14.90
N CYS A 407 -27.86 23.35 -15.96
CA CYS A 407 -27.46 22.56 -17.12
C CYS A 407 -26.13 21.84 -16.86
N ALA A 408 -25.82 20.82 -17.68
CA ALA A 408 -24.62 20.00 -17.56
C ALA A 408 -23.29 20.79 -17.52
N ASP A 409 -23.25 22.02 -18.05
CA ASP A 409 -22.04 22.88 -18.01
C ASP A 409 -21.86 23.64 -16.69
N HIS A 410 -22.91 23.77 -15.88
CA HIS A 410 -22.92 24.61 -14.67
C HIS A 410 -23.03 23.80 -13.38
N GLY A 411 -22.34 22.67 -13.32
CA GLY A 411 -22.24 21.84 -12.13
C GLY A 411 -21.65 20.47 -12.42
N ILE A 412 -21.90 19.53 -11.52
CA ILE A 412 -21.52 18.12 -11.65
C ILE A 412 -22.76 17.25 -11.61
N ALA A 413 -22.78 16.21 -12.44
CA ALA A 413 -23.85 15.21 -12.41
C ALA A 413 -23.77 14.33 -11.16
N GLU A 414 -22.56 14.08 -10.66
CA GLU A 414 -22.31 13.13 -9.57
C GLU A 414 -21.31 13.70 -8.57
N CYS A 415 -21.77 13.96 -7.35
CA CYS A 415 -20.91 14.26 -6.21
C CYS A 415 -20.12 13.01 -5.79
N ARG A 416 -18.83 13.18 -5.49
CA ARG A 416 -17.95 12.07 -5.07
C ARG A 416 -18.46 11.26 -3.86
N VAL A 417 -19.32 11.82 -3.01
CA VAL A 417 -19.73 11.21 -1.74
C VAL A 417 -21.02 10.40 -1.89
N ASP A 418 -22.07 10.99 -2.48
CA ASP A 418 -23.42 10.42 -2.57
C ASP A 418 -23.91 10.23 -4.01
N SER A 419 -23.08 10.57 -5.01
CA SER A 419 -23.40 10.55 -6.44
C SER A 419 -24.58 11.44 -6.85
N GLN A 420 -24.99 12.39 -6.00
CA GLN A 420 -26.05 13.33 -6.33
C GLN A 420 -25.52 14.56 -7.07
N PRO A 421 -26.31 15.17 -7.97
CA PRO A 421 -25.89 16.34 -8.73
C PRO A 421 -25.80 17.61 -7.88
N ALA A 422 -24.81 18.46 -8.18
CA ALA A 422 -24.63 19.75 -7.52
C ALA A 422 -24.27 20.86 -8.52
N CYS A 423 -24.86 22.05 -8.36
CA CYS A 423 -24.56 23.19 -9.22
C CYS A 423 -23.19 23.79 -8.92
N ALA A 424 -22.63 24.57 -9.84
CA ALA A 424 -21.28 25.12 -9.77
C ALA A 424 -20.96 25.88 -8.46
N GLU A 425 -21.93 26.58 -7.86
CA GLU A 425 -21.74 27.27 -6.58
C GLU A 425 -21.55 26.32 -5.39
N HIS A 426 -22.13 25.13 -5.46
CA HIS A 426 -22.03 24.12 -4.42
C HIS A 426 -20.96 23.08 -4.72
N VAL A 427 -20.17 23.23 -5.78
CA VAL A 427 -19.14 22.26 -6.16
C VAL A 427 -17.76 22.77 -5.75
N HIS A 428 -17.06 21.95 -4.98
CA HIS A 428 -15.66 22.18 -4.63
C HIS A 428 -14.79 20.97 -5.02
N VAL A 429 -13.52 21.24 -5.29
CA VAL A 429 -12.52 20.21 -5.57
C VAL A 429 -11.79 19.87 -4.27
N CYS A 430 -11.85 18.61 -3.86
CA CYS A 430 -11.17 18.18 -2.64
C CYS A 430 -9.64 18.23 -2.80
N PRO A 431 -8.88 18.94 -1.94
CA PRO A 431 -7.41 18.99 -2.02
C PRO A 431 -6.73 17.64 -1.81
N SER A 432 -7.41 16.69 -1.15
CA SER A 432 -6.88 15.38 -0.81
C SER A 432 -7.01 14.35 -1.95
N CYS A 433 -8.18 14.25 -2.60
CA CYS A 433 -8.43 13.27 -3.66
C CYS A 433 -8.56 13.89 -5.06
N ARG A 434 -8.61 15.22 -5.17
CA ARG A 434 -8.81 16.01 -6.40
C ARG A 434 -10.14 15.75 -7.12
N LEU A 435 -11.09 15.10 -6.46
CA LEU A 435 -12.43 14.85 -6.99
C LEU A 435 -13.41 15.93 -6.52
N GLN A 436 -14.43 16.17 -7.33
CA GLN A 436 -15.47 17.17 -7.07
C GLN A 436 -16.51 16.62 -6.08
N HIS A 437 -16.91 17.44 -5.11
CA HIS A 437 -17.92 17.11 -4.11
C HIS A 437 -18.82 18.32 -3.85
N CYS A 438 -20.02 18.07 -3.34
CA CYS A 438 -20.91 19.15 -2.97
C CYS A 438 -20.59 19.71 -1.57
N THR A 439 -20.92 20.98 -1.35
CA THR A 439 -20.76 21.68 -0.05
C THR A 439 -21.49 20.99 1.11
N ALA A 440 -22.56 20.22 0.85
CA ALA A 440 -23.23 19.44 1.89
C ALA A 440 -22.37 18.29 2.44
N HIS A 441 -21.38 17.82 1.67
CA HIS A 441 -20.43 16.78 2.07
C HIS A 441 -19.02 17.33 2.31
N GLU A 442 -18.94 18.62 2.64
CA GLU A 442 -17.71 19.30 2.99
C GLU A 442 -17.46 19.18 4.50
N GLY A 443 -16.20 19.05 4.87
CA GLY A 443 -15.76 19.19 6.24
C GLY A 443 -14.40 19.88 6.30
N ILE A 444 -13.96 20.21 7.51
CA ILE A 444 -12.73 20.96 7.72
C ILE A 444 -11.65 20.02 8.25
N CYS A 445 -10.54 19.93 7.52
CA CYS A 445 -9.30 19.35 8.01
C CYS A 445 -8.65 20.35 8.97
N THR A 446 -8.39 19.91 10.19
CA THR A 446 -7.81 20.75 11.27
C THR A 446 -6.30 20.98 11.15
N GLU A 447 -5.65 20.40 10.12
CA GLU A 447 -4.22 20.52 9.86
C GLU A 447 -3.97 21.16 8.50
N GLY A 448 -2.97 22.05 8.43
CA GLY A 448 -2.23 22.41 7.22
C GLY A 448 -2.93 23.25 6.15
N GLY A 449 -3.76 24.23 6.48
CA GLY A 449 -3.99 25.33 5.53
C GLY A 449 -2.83 26.33 5.55
N ASP A 450 -2.73 27.13 4.50
CA ASP A 450 -1.70 28.15 4.32
C ASP A 450 -1.83 29.20 5.43
N GLY A 451 -1.07 29.04 6.53
CA GLY A 451 -1.14 29.88 7.73
C GLY A 451 -1.54 29.15 9.02
N GLY A 452 -1.81 27.85 8.98
CA GLY A 452 -2.22 27.06 10.15
C GLY A 452 -3.72 27.01 10.40
N ASP A 453 -4.50 27.76 9.63
CA ASP A 453 -5.95 27.63 9.57
C ASP A 453 -6.32 26.37 8.79
N GLY A 454 -7.41 25.68 9.14
CA GLY A 454 -7.80 24.44 8.46
C GLY A 454 -8.15 24.64 6.98
N HIS A 455 -8.23 23.56 6.20
CA HIS A 455 -8.73 23.60 4.82
C HIS A 455 -9.91 22.64 4.63
N THR A 456 -10.75 22.91 3.64
CA THR A 456 -11.92 22.08 3.39
C THR A 456 -11.60 20.87 2.51
N ALA A 457 -12.23 19.74 2.82
CA ALA A 457 -12.08 18.48 2.09
C ALA A 457 -13.41 17.70 2.12
N CYS A 458 -13.56 16.77 1.18
CA CYS A 458 -14.77 15.93 1.17
C CYS A 458 -14.80 15.00 2.39
N SER A 459 -16.00 14.74 2.90
CA SER A 459 -16.23 13.92 4.08
C SER A 459 -15.64 12.51 3.96
N THR A 460 -15.55 11.93 2.76
CA THR A 460 -14.88 10.63 2.53
C THR A 460 -13.37 10.68 2.77
N CYS A 461 -12.73 11.83 2.58
CA CYS A 461 -11.29 11.99 2.84
C CYS A 461 -11.01 12.37 4.29
N LEU A 462 -12.02 12.77 5.07
CA LEU A 462 -11.87 13.17 6.46
C LEU A 462 -12.17 12.01 7.39
N ALA A 463 -11.31 11.82 8.38
CA ALA A 463 -11.56 10.90 9.47
C ALA A 463 -10.87 11.42 10.75
N PRO A 464 -11.38 11.05 11.94
CA PRO A 464 -10.75 11.44 13.19
C PRO A 464 -9.39 10.75 13.35
N CYS A 465 -8.43 11.48 13.90
CA CYS A 465 -7.17 10.92 14.34
C CYS A 465 -7.41 9.92 15.47
N GLY A 466 -6.96 8.68 15.33
CA GLY A 466 -7.13 7.60 16.30
C GLY A 466 -6.36 7.76 17.61
N SER A 467 -5.69 8.91 17.81
CA SER A 467 -4.97 9.26 19.04
C SER A 467 -5.56 10.52 19.69
N CYS A 468 -5.70 11.63 18.96
CA CYS A 468 -6.22 12.91 19.52
C CYS A 468 -7.66 13.27 19.10
N GLY A 469 -8.32 12.48 18.25
CA GLY A 469 -9.69 12.72 17.80
C GLY A 469 -9.89 13.84 16.77
N ARG A 470 -8.87 14.67 16.51
CA ARG A 470 -8.94 15.76 15.51
C ARG A 470 -9.24 15.24 14.10
N LEU A 471 -10.12 15.92 13.36
CA LEU A 471 -10.44 15.58 11.96
C LEU A 471 -9.29 15.96 11.03
N VAL A 472 -8.79 14.97 10.28
CA VAL A 472 -7.67 15.13 9.36
C VAL A 472 -7.95 14.46 8.01
N CYS A 473 -7.51 15.10 6.93
CA CYS A 473 -7.63 14.55 5.58
C CYS A 473 -6.55 13.50 5.30
N ASN A 474 -6.73 12.68 4.26
CA ASN A 474 -5.74 11.65 3.88
C ASN A 474 -4.36 12.24 3.54
N ARG A 475 -4.26 13.54 3.21
CA ARG A 475 -2.98 14.20 2.92
C ARG A 475 -2.19 14.54 4.19
N HIS A 476 -2.87 14.82 5.30
CA HIS A 476 -2.24 15.23 6.57
C HIS A 476 -2.32 14.14 7.63
N ALA A 477 -2.56 12.91 7.21
CA ALA A 477 -2.59 11.77 8.07
C ALA A 477 -1.97 10.56 7.41
N GLU A 478 -1.36 9.72 8.24
CA GLU A 478 -0.83 8.43 7.84
C GLU A 478 -1.63 7.32 8.51
N GLN A 479 -1.83 6.22 7.80
CA GLN A 479 -2.53 5.06 8.34
C GLN A 479 -1.49 4.15 9.00
N SER A 480 -1.63 3.86 10.29
CA SER A 480 -0.78 2.86 10.95
C SER A 480 -1.06 1.46 10.42
N ASP A 481 -0.07 0.59 10.56
CA ASP A 481 -0.17 -0.81 10.15
C ASP A 481 -1.23 -1.58 10.97
N ALA A 482 -1.83 -2.60 10.39
CA ALA A 482 -2.76 -3.49 11.10
C ALA A 482 -2.09 -4.26 12.24
N ALA A 483 -0.78 -4.52 12.15
CA ALA A 483 0.04 -5.14 13.18
C ALA A 483 0.50 -4.16 14.28
N ALA A 484 0.22 -2.86 14.14
CA ALA A 484 0.51 -1.90 15.20
C ALA A 484 -0.25 -2.25 16.49
N PRO A 485 0.24 -1.85 17.69
CA PRO A 485 -0.33 -2.31 18.95
C PRO A 485 -1.84 -2.03 19.16
N LYS A 486 -2.37 -0.91 18.64
CA LYS A 486 -3.82 -0.61 18.63
C LYS A 486 -4.43 -0.74 17.23
N GLY A 487 -3.81 -1.54 16.38
CA GLY A 487 -4.24 -1.83 15.02
C GLY A 487 -4.14 -0.65 14.07
N SER A 488 -4.74 -0.82 12.89
CA SER A 488 -4.71 0.19 11.85
C SER A 488 -5.63 1.37 12.19
N ARG A 489 -5.04 2.56 12.32
CA ARG A 489 -5.75 3.80 12.62
C ARG A 489 -5.09 4.97 11.90
N ARG A 490 -5.89 6.00 11.62
CA ARG A 490 -5.41 7.22 11.00
C ARG A 490 -4.76 8.12 12.05
N LEU A 491 -3.53 8.58 11.81
CA LEU A 491 -2.77 9.40 12.73
C LEU A 491 -2.39 10.73 12.07
N CYS A 492 -2.66 11.85 12.73
CA CYS A 492 -2.17 13.15 12.29
C CYS A 492 -0.65 13.28 12.50
N ALA A 493 -0.01 14.22 11.80
CA ALA A 493 1.44 14.42 11.88
C ALA A 493 1.97 14.61 13.31
N ALA A 494 1.21 15.27 14.20
CA ALA A 494 1.60 15.46 15.60
C ALA A 494 1.53 14.17 16.43
N CYS A 495 0.56 13.30 16.13
CA CYS A 495 0.36 12.04 16.85
C CYS A 495 1.14 10.87 16.24
N LEU A 496 1.67 11.03 15.03
CA LEU A 496 2.47 10.03 14.35
C LEU A 496 3.87 9.95 14.96
N LYS A 497 4.31 8.74 15.27
CA LYS A 497 5.67 8.38 15.62
C LYS A 497 6.08 7.15 14.83
N HIS A 498 7.39 6.95 14.71
CA HIS A 498 7.93 5.73 14.12
C HIS A 498 8.63 4.91 15.20
N CYS A 499 8.35 3.62 15.23
CA CYS A 499 9.00 2.70 16.15
C CYS A 499 10.37 2.30 15.60
N GLU A 500 11.42 2.78 16.26
CA GLU A 500 12.81 2.47 15.89
C GLU A 500 13.34 1.21 16.58
N GLY A 501 12.49 0.48 17.31
CA GLY A 501 12.83 -0.83 17.89
C GLY A 501 12.61 -2.01 16.94
N GLY A 502 11.85 -1.81 15.86
CA GLY A 502 11.54 -2.80 14.83
C GLY A 502 11.95 -2.29 13.44
N THR A 503 11.04 -2.40 12.48
CA THR A 503 11.24 -2.03 11.06
C THR A 503 10.88 -0.59 10.71
N HIS A 504 10.90 0.33 11.69
CA HIS A 504 10.51 1.73 11.49
C HIS A 504 9.01 1.92 11.13
N GLU A 505 8.16 1.09 11.73
CA GLU A 505 6.70 1.11 11.59
C GLU A 505 6.05 2.38 12.14
N ALA A 506 5.04 2.89 11.42
CA ALA A 506 4.21 4.02 11.84
C ALA A 506 3.26 3.62 12.98
N VAL A 507 3.37 4.31 14.11
CA VAL A 507 2.61 4.06 15.34
C VAL A 507 2.16 5.38 15.96
N GLY A 508 1.19 5.31 16.88
CA GLY A 508 0.75 6.50 17.60
C GLY A 508 1.67 6.87 18.74
N VAL A 509 1.72 8.16 19.07
CA VAL A 509 2.47 8.70 20.21
C VAL A 509 2.03 8.06 21.55
N ASP A 510 0.79 7.59 21.62
CA ASP A 510 0.18 6.91 22.76
C ASP A 510 0.52 5.41 22.86
N GLU A 511 1.39 4.90 21.99
CA GLU A 511 1.87 3.51 21.98
C GLU A 511 3.38 3.39 22.14
N VAL A 512 4.10 4.52 22.22
CA VAL A 512 5.56 4.52 22.26
C VAL A 512 6.09 4.98 23.61
N ALA A 513 7.14 4.31 24.06
CA ALA A 513 8.00 4.77 25.15
C ALA A 513 9.38 5.14 24.59
N ARG A 514 10.16 5.93 25.34
CA ARG A 514 11.57 6.18 24.99
C ARG A 514 12.45 5.09 25.58
N CYS A 515 13.31 4.50 24.75
CA CYS A 515 14.33 3.57 25.23
C CYS A 515 15.32 4.30 26.15
N ALA A 516 15.55 3.81 27.36
CA ALA A 516 16.47 4.41 28.31
C ALA A 516 17.95 4.40 27.85
N SER A 517 18.32 3.52 26.91
CA SER A 517 19.70 3.44 26.40
C SER A 517 19.98 4.36 25.21
N CYS A 518 19.02 4.58 24.30
CA CYS A 518 19.24 5.37 23.08
C CYS A 518 18.27 6.54 22.89
N GLY A 519 17.28 6.72 23.76
CA GLY A 519 16.27 7.78 23.68
C GLY A 519 15.22 7.62 22.59
N LYS A 520 15.41 6.66 21.66
CA LYS A 520 14.52 6.41 20.52
C LYS A 520 13.14 5.91 20.96
N SER A 521 12.12 6.22 20.16
CA SER A 521 10.74 5.76 20.39
C SER A 521 10.60 4.28 20.02
N VAL A 522 10.01 3.50 20.93
CA VAL A 522 9.78 2.08 20.77
C VAL A 522 8.33 1.77 21.13
N CYS A 523 7.61 1.10 20.23
CA CYS A 523 6.22 0.73 20.46
C CYS A 523 6.09 -0.36 21.54
N THR A 524 4.90 -0.52 22.11
CA THR A 524 4.63 -1.54 23.13
C THR A 524 4.92 -2.98 22.68
N ALA A 525 4.87 -3.27 21.37
CA ALA A 525 5.22 -4.58 20.83
C ALA A 525 6.74 -4.83 20.79
N HIS A 526 7.53 -3.80 20.53
CA HIS A 526 8.99 -3.88 20.38
C HIS A 526 9.77 -3.47 21.64
N GLN A 527 9.07 -2.95 22.65
CA GLN A 527 9.68 -2.58 23.92
C GLN A 527 9.81 -3.78 24.85
N SER A 528 10.79 -3.73 25.74
CA SER A 528 10.97 -4.72 26.78
C SER A 528 11.64 -4.06 27.99
N VAL A 529 11.55 -4.70 29.15
CA VAL A 529 12.00 -4.12 30.41
C VAL A 529 13.28 -4.81 30.89
N CYS A 530 14.24 -4.05 31.39
CA CYS A 530 15.41 -4.64 32.05
C CYS A 530 15.01 -5.19 33.42
N GLY A 531 15.31 -6.46 33.68
CA GLY A 531 14.97 -7.16 34.93
C GLY A 531 15.82 -6.77 36.15
N VAL A 532 16.47 -5.61 36.15
CA VAL A 532 17.29 -5.08 37.25
C VAL A 532 16.78 -3.70 37.68
N ASP A 533 16.63 -2.76 36.74
CA ASP A 533 16.18 -1.38 37.03
C ASP A 533 14.71 -1.10 36.67
N GLY A 534 14.03 -2.02 35.97
CA GLY A 534 12.65 -1.84 35.53
C GLY A 534 12.46 -0.83 34.38
N GLN A 535 13.54 -0.34 33.76
CA GLN A 535 13.46 0.64 32.68
C GLN A 535 13.13 -0.01 31.33
N VAL A 536 12.49 0.76 30.45
CA VAL A 536 12.09 0.32 29.11
C VAL A 536 13.25 0.49 28.13
N HIS A 537 13.54 -0.55 27.36
CA HIS A 537 14.54 -0.56 26.30
C HIS A 537 13.98 -1.17 25.01
N CYS A 538 14.62 -0.86 23.88
CA CYS A 538 14.42 -1.64 22.66
C CYS A 538 15.11 -3.01 22.79
N SER A 539 14.62 -3.98 22.02
CA SER A 539 15.16 -5.34 21.94
C SER A 539 16.67 -5.39 21.68
N GLN A 540 17.21 -4.46 20.89
CA GLN A 540 18.65 -4.39 20.57
C GLN A 540 19.53 -4.11 21.80
N HIS A 541 19.02 -3.34 22.77
CA HIS A 541 19.76 -2.98 23.98
C HIS A 541 19.59 -3.99 25.12
N LEU A 542 18.81 -5.06 24.91
CA LEU A 542 18.62 -6.13 25.89
C LEU A 542 19.28 -7.44 25.42
N ARG A 543 19.80 -8.20 26.38
CA ARG A 543 20.25 -9.58 26.17
C ARG A 543 19.72 -10.44 27.31
N ARG A 544 19.43 -11.71 27.01
CA ARG A 544 19.09 -12.68 28.04
C ARG A 544 20.35 -13.07 28.80
N THR A 545 20.27 -13.11 30.12
CA THR A 545 21.30 -13.72 30.95
C THR A 545 21.33 -15.23 30.74
N ASP A 546 22.49 -15.86 30.88
CA ASP A 546 22.62 -17.31 30.68
C ASP A 546 22.01 -18.10 31.84
N ARG A 547 22.06 -17.56 33.06
CA ARG A 547 21.57 -18.24 34.26
C ARG A 547 20.08 -18.05 34.51
N SER A 548 19.62 -16.81 34.67
CA SER A 548 18.22 -16.51 35.03
C SER A 548 17.30 -16.31 33.82
N ARG A 549 17.86 -16.24 32.60
CA ARG A 549 17.14 -15.99 31.34
C ARG A 549 16.39 -14.65 31.28
N ARG A 550 16.59 -13.75 32.25
CA ARG A 550 15.99 -12.40 32.25
C ARG A 550 16.69 -11.48 31.27
N LEU A 551 15.97 -10.49 30.77
CA LEU A 551 16.54 -9.48 29.89
C LEU A 551 17.26 -8.40 30.69
N VAL A 552 18.50 -8.09 30.34
CA VAL A 552 19.30 -7.04 30.98
C VAL A 552 19.89 -6.06 29.97
N CYS A 553 19.88 -4.78 30.33
CA CYS A 553 20.46 -3.71 29.55
C CYS A 553 21.99 -3.76 29.60
N GLY A 554 22.67 -3.06 28.69
CA GLY A 554 24.14 -3.06 28.62
C GLY A 554 24.83 -2.64 29.93
N GLN A 555 24.23 -1.73 30.71
CA GLN A 555 24.79 -1.26 31.98
C GLN A 555 24.68 -2.31 33.10
N HIS A 556 23.63 -3.13 33.08
CA HIS A 556 23.39 -4.19 34.07
C HIS A 556 23.92 -5.56 33.64
N ARG A 557 24.70 -5.61 32.55
CA ARG A 557 25.43 -6.83 32.15
C ARG A 557 26.76 -6.89 32.87
N THR A 558 27.09 -8.09 33.32
CA THR A 558 28.37 -8.38 33.94
C THR A 558 28.79 -9.80 33.59
N ALA A 559 30.02 -10.16 33.94
CA ALA A 559 30.59 -11.48 33.68
C ALA A 559 31.17 -12.08 34.96
N CYS A 560 31.14 -13.41 35.05
CA CYS A 560 31.86 -14.12 36.09
C CYS A 560 33.34 -14.25 35.70
N ALA A 561 34.25 -14.00 36.64
CA ALA A 561 35.69 -14.14 36.40
C ALA A 561 36.12 -15.56 35.97
N HIS A 562 35.32 -16.59 36.27
CA HIS A 562 35.56 -17.98 35.87
C HIS A 562 34.83 -18.37 34.58
N GLU A 563 33.85 -17.59 34.13
CA GLU A 563 33.09 -17.82 32.89
C GLU A 563 32.90 -16.48 32.16
N PRO A 564 33.97 -15.88 31.62
CA PRO A 564 33.92 -14.54 31.05
C PRO A 564 33.04 -14.44 29.79
N ALA A 565 32.77 -15.57 29.14
CA ALA A 565 31.89 -15.65 27.98
C ALA A 565 30.39 -15.65 28.33
N ALA A 566 30.04 -15.97 29.59
CA ALA A 566 28.66 -16.02 30.04
C ALA A 566 28.17 -14.64 30.51
N ILE A 567 26.94 -14.30 30.13
CA ILE A 567 26.28 -13.04 30.48
C ILE A 567 25.48 -13.24 31.76
N PHE A 568 25.85 -12.50 32.79
CA PHE A 568 25.12 -12.41 34.04
C PHE A 568 24.50 -11.03 34.20
N ALA A 569 23.45 -10.95 35.02
CA ALA A 569 22.99 -9.67 35.53
C ALA A 569 23.95 -9.17 36.63
N SER A 570 24.03 -7.86 36.82
CA SER A 570 24.91 -7.22 37.81
C SER A 570 24.71 -7.73 39.24
N ASP A 571 23.49 -8.12 39.60
CA ASP A 571 23.07 -8.68 40.89
C ASP A 571 23.21 -10.22 41.00
N GLU A 572 23.58 -10.92 39.92
CA GLU A 572 23.85 -12.37 39.94
C GLU A 572 25.30 -12.72 40.31
N VAL A 573 26.19 -11.75 40.29
CA VAL A 573 27.59 -11.89 40.68
C VAL A 573 27.86 -11.06 41.93
N GLY A 574 28.84 -11.48 42.71
CA GLY A 574 29.33 -10.72 43.85
C GLY A 574 30.84 -10.75 43.93
N ALA A 575 31.44 -9.71 44.50
CA ALA A 575 32.89 -9.66 44.69
C ALA A 575 33.34 -10.73 45.70
N CYS A 576 34.41 -11.45 45.36
CA CYS A 576 35.07 -12.35 46.29
C CYS A 576 35.80 -11.53 47.36
N ALA A 577 35.55 -11.79 48.64
CA ALA A 577 36.20 -11.08 49.74
C ALA A 577 37.73 -11.24 49.78
N SER A 578 38.28 -12.31 49.19
CA SER A 578 39.72 -12.54 49.15
C SER A 578 40.45 -11.88 47.97
N CYS A 579 39.80 -11.69 46.82
CA CYS A 579 40.48 -11.19 45.61
C CYS A 579 39.74 -10.09 44.84
N GLY A 580 38.57 -9.66 45.31
CA GLY A 580 37.74 -8.62 44.70
C GLY A 580 37.06 -9.02 43.38
N LYS A 581 37.44 -10.15 42.75
CA LYS A 581 36.87 -10.58 41.47
C LYS A 581 35.38 -10.91 41.61
N LEU A 582 34.59 -10.52 40.61
CA LEU A 582 33.16 -10.84 40.54
C LEU A 582 32.95 -12.31 40.17
N VAL A 583 32.22 -13.02 41.02
CA VAL A 583 31.93 -14.45 40.85
C VAL A 583 30.45 -14.73 41.00
N CYS A 584 29.92 -15.60 40.12
CA CYS A 584 28.54 -16.05 40.17
C CYS A 584 28.34 -17.06 41.30
N ALA A 585 27.10 -17.31 41.69
CA ALA A 585 26.77 -18.26 42.74
C ALA A 585 27.22 -19.71 42.47
N GLY A 586 27.53 -20.08 41.22
CA GLY A 586 28.10 -21.40 40.89
C GLY A 586 29.60 -21.51 41.20
N HIS A 587 30.32 -20.38 41.16
CA HIS A 587 31.77 -20.29 41.37
C HIS A 587 32.13 -19.62 42.70
N SER A 588 31.16 -19.49 43.60
CA SER A 588 31.34 -18.90 44.92
C SER A 588 30.58 -19.67 45.98
N ALA A 589 31.11 -19.69 47.19
CA ALA A 589 30.38 -20.10 48.39
C ALA A 589 30.70 -19.15 49.54
N GLU A 590 29.97 -19.29 50.65
CA GLU A 590 30.21 -18.51 51.86
C GLU A 590 31.18 -19.26 52.78
N CYS A 591 32.13 -18.52 53.38
CA CYS A 591 32.93 -19.12 54.43
C CYS A 591 32.07 -19.28 55.69
N VAL A 592 32.16 -20.44 56.33
CA VAL A 592 31.34 -20.77 57.51
C VAL A 592 31.59 -19.81 58.68
N ALA A 593 32.78 -19.21 58.77
CA ALA A 593 33.22 -18.38 59.88
C ALA A 593 32.83 -16.90 59.73
N ASP A 594 33.14 -16.26 58.60
CA ASP A 594 32.90 -14.83 58.37
C ASP A 594 31.62 -14.54 57.58
N LYS A 595 30.98 -15.57 56.99
CA LYS A 595 29.79 -15.47 56.13
C LYS A 595 30.00 -14.61 54.87
N LEU A 596 31.25 -14.29 54.53
CA LEU A 596 31.56 -13.54 53.32
C LEU A 596 31.61 -14.49 52.13
N ARG A 597 31.31 -13.94 50.94
CA ARG A 597 31.37 -14.68 49.68
C ARG A 597 32.83 -14.77 49.22
N HIS A 598 33.30 -15.99 48.98
CA HIS A 598 34.60 -16.24 48.37
C HIS A 598 34.43 -17.08 47.10
N CYS A 599 35.33 -16.90 46.14
CA CYS A 599 35.37 -17.80 44.99
C CYS A 599 35.85 -19.19 45.44
N VAL A 600 35.42 -20.23 44.71
CA VAL A 600 35.76 -21.63 45.04
C VAL A 600 37.27 -21.89 45.09
N ALA A 601 38.10 -21.09 44.40
CA ALA A 601 39.57 -21.20 44.48
C ALA A 601 40.15 -20.77 45.85
N HIS A 602 39.44 -19.92 46.61
CA HIS A 602 39.87 -19.48 47.95
C HIS A 602 39.20 -20.26 49.07
N LEU A 603 38.40 -21.26 48.75
CA LEU A 603 37.65 -22.06 49.70
C LEU A 603 38.09 -23.52 49.64
N GLU A 604 38.12 -24.16 50.80
CA GLU A 604 38.30 -25.60 50.90
C GLU A 604 37.27 -26.16 51.88
N PRO A 605 36.72 -27.36 51.61
CA PRO A 605 35.76 -28.00 52.50
C PRO A 605 36.46 -28.47 53.79
N LEU A 606 35.87 -28.11 54.93
CA LEU A 606 36.40 -28.42 56.26
C LEU A 606 35.87 -29.77 56.76
N VAL A 607 36.77 -30.61 57.24
CA VAL A 607 36.42 -31.96 57.72
C VAL A 607 35.63 -31.93 59.03
N ASP A 608 35.96 -31.02 59.94
CA ASP A 608 35.31 -30.84 61.25
C ASP A 608 34.01 -30.05 61.20
N ALA A 609 33.61 -29.54 60.03
CA ALA A 609 32.40 -28.75 59.85
C ALA A 609 31.53 -29.30 58.71
N ASN A 610 31.39 -30.62 58.64
CA ASN A 610 30.53 -31.34 57.69
C ASN A 610 30.70 -30.94 56.22
N GLY A 611 31.92 -30.61 55.79
CA GLY A 611 32.20 -30.21 54.42
C GLY A 611 31.81 -28.76 54.07
N SER A 612 31.40 -27.95 55.06
CA SER A 612 31.27 -26.50 54.87
C SER A 612 32.62 -25.87 54.54
N TYR A 613 32.60 -24.71 53.86
CA TYR A 613 33.81 -24.12 53.32
C TYR A 613 34.52 -23.17 54.31
N GLY A 614 35.84 -23.29 54.38
CA GLY A 614 36.73 -22.37 55.09
C GLY A 614 37.59 -21.57 54.11
N CYS A 615 37.63 -20.24 54.28
CA CYS A 615 38.60 -19.41 53.57
C CYS A 615 40.02 -19.63 54.13
N ALA A 616 41.04 -19.16 53.41
CA ALA A 616 42.45 -19.36 53.77
C ALA A 616 42.77 -18.88 55.20
N GLU A 617 42.18 -17.77 55.65
CA GLU A 617 42.41 -17.27 57.01
C GLU A 617 41.71 -18.12 58.07
N HIS A 618 40.56 -18.72 57.77
CA HIS A 618 39.73 -19.45 58.72
C HIS A 618 39.96 -20.98 58.71
N ARG A 619 40.88 -21.46 57.89
CA ARG A 619 41.29 -22.87 57.83
C ARG A 619 42.74 -23.06 58.26
N LYS A 620 43.03 -24.28 58.72
CA LYS A 620 44.38 -24.82 58.92
C LYS A 620 44.41 -26.26 58.41
N HIS A 621 45.57 -26.73 57.98
CA HIS A 621 45.73 -28.11 57.50
C HIS A 621 46.28 -28.99 58.60
N CYS A 622 45.79 -30.22 58.70
CA CYS A 622 46.45 -31.21 59.54
C CYS A 622 47.73 -31.68 58.83
N TYR A 623 48.87 -31.52 59.48
CA TYR A 623 50.18 -31.92 58.94
C TYR A 623 50.29 -33.41 58.59
N VAL A 624 49.46 -34.27 59.21
CA VAL A 624 49.53 -35.72 59.03
C VAL A 624 48.82 -36.20 57.76
N ASP A 625 47.65 -35.64 57.43
CA ASP A 625 46.84 -36.07 56.27
C ASP A 625 46.61 -34.98 55.21
N GLY A 626 47.11 -33.75 55.46
CA GLY A 626 46.97 -32.61 54.57
C GLY A 626 45.55 -32.06 54.46
N ARG A 627 44.58 -32.55 55.23
CA ARG A 627 43.18 -32.13 55.10
C ARG A 627 42.92 -30.82 55.84
N ALA A 628 42.00 -30.02 55.32
CA ALA A 628 41.62 -28.74 55.91
C ALA A 628 40.63 -28.92 57.06
N PHE A 629 40.88 -28.20 58.15
CA PHE A 629 40.05 -28.11 59.33
C PHE A 629 39.83 -26.64 59.70
N SER A 630 38.80 -26.36 60.50
CA SER A 630 38.67 -25.04 61.12
C SER A 630 39.88 -24.78 62.03
N ARG A 631 40.16 -23.51 62.35
CA ARG A 631 41.21 -23.13 63.33
C ARG A 631 41.09 -23.85 64.68
N LYS A 632 39.89 -24.30 65.06
CA LYS A 632 39.64 -25.05 66.30
C LYS A 632 39.79 -26.57 66.14
N GLY A 633 39.69 -27.09 64.92
CA GLY A 633 39.74 -28.53 64.62
C GLY A 633 41.15 -29.13 64.64
N VAL A 634 42.18 -28.28 64.55
CA VAL A 634 43.58 -28.65 64.70
C VAL A 634 44.24 -27.90 65.84
N SER A 635 45.38 -28.42 66.26
CA SER A 635 46.12 -27.91 67.42
C SER A 635 47.57 -28.32 67.30
N GLU A 636 48.47 -27.39 67.62
CA GLU A 636 49.90 -27.59 67.49
C GLU A 636 50.39 -28.76 68.35
N CYS A 637 51.21 -29.62 67.74
CA CYS A 637 51.93 -30.64 68.46
C CYS A 637 53.00 -29.96 69.34
N PRO A 638 53.06 -30.23 70.65
CA PRO A 638 54.05 -29.59 71.52
C PRO A 638 55.50 -29.99 71.19
N ILE A 639 55.70 -31.04 70.37
CA ILE A 639 57.01 -31.56 69.98
C ILE A 639 57.47 -30.95 68.66
N CYS A 640 56.84 -31.28 67.53
CA CYS A 640 57.23 -30.74 66.24
C CYS A 640 56.75 -29.30 65.97
N GLY A 641 55.70 -28.83 66.64
CA GLY A 641 55.08 -27.52 66.39
C GLY A 641 54.03 -27.52 65.27
N GLU A 642 53.87 -28.63 64.55
CA GLU A 642 52.92 -28.74 63.45
C GLU A 642 51.48 -28.97 63.93
N ASP A 643 50.50 -28.41 63.20
CA ASP A 643 49.08 -28.55 63.50
C ASP A 643 48.57 -29.97 63.22
N ALA A 644 48.00 -30.64 64.22
CA ALA A 644 47.40 -31.97 64.07
C ALA A 644 45.93 -31.98 64.49
N CYS A 645 45.09 -32.70 63.73
CA CYS A 645 43.67 -32.85 64.03
C CYS A 645 43.44 -33.79 65.21
N ALA A 646 42.24 -33.76 65.79
CA ALA A 646 41.92 -34.58 66.96
C ALA A 646 42.11 -36.09 66.73
N GLY A 647 41.86 -36.59 65.50
CA GLY A 647 42.07 -38.00 65.12
C GLY A 647 43.55 -38.39 65.02
N HIS A 648 44.40 -37.47 64.58
CA HIS A 648 45.86 -37.65 64.49
C HIS A 648 46.61 -37.17 65.74
N ARG A 649 45.89 -36.88 66.83
CA ARG A 649 46.48 -36.56 68.14
C ARG A 649 46.10 -37.58 69.19
N ALA A 650 47.10 -38.24 69.76
CA ALA A 650 46.93 -39.21 70.83
C ALA A 650 47.67 -38.77 72.09
N ALA A 651 47.11 -39.11 73.26
CA ALA A 651 47.76 -38.85 74.54
C ALA A 651 48.95 -39.80 74.71
N CYS A 652 50.11 -39.23 75.04
CA CYS A 652 51.26 -39.99 75.49
C CYS A 652 50.90 -40.73 76.77
N ALA A 653 51.01 -42.06 76.76
CA ALA A 653 50.73 -42.89 77.93
C ALA A 653 51.64 -42.56 79.12
N TYR A 654 52.79 -41.91 78.86
CA TYR A 654 53.76 -41.56 79.90
C TYR A 654 53.54 -40.18 80.52
N CYS A 655 53.44 -39.10 79.72
CA CYS A 655 53.30 -37.74 80.26
C CYS A 655 51.88 -37.16 80.13
N GLY A 656 50.95 -37.88 79.50
CA GLY A 656 49.55 -37.48 79.35
C GLY A 656 49.31 -36.42 78.27
N ARG A 657 50.34 -35.76 77.75
CA ARG A 657 50.19 -34.74 76.69
C ARG A 657 49.71 -35.35 75.38
N ARG A 658 48.83 -34.62 74.68
CA ARG A 658 48.37 -34.99 73.33
C ARG A 658 49.39 -34.50 72.30
N VAL A 659 50.04 -35.45 71.64
CA VAL A 659 51.03 -35.21 70.57
C VAL A 659 50.50 -35.75 69.25
N CYS A 660 51.04 -35.29 68.13
CA CYS A 660 50.72 -35.91 66.84
C CYS A 660 51.16 -37.38 66.84
N ILE A 661 50.46 -38.23 66.07
CA ILE A 661 50.80 -39.66 66.01
C ILE A 661 52.20 -39.90 65.43
N THR A 662 52.74 -38.99 64.63
CA THR A 662 54.11 -39.05 64.09
C THR A 662 55.15 -38.96 65.20
N ASP A 663 54.91 -38.15 66.23
CA ASP A 663 55.79 -38.00 67.40
C ASP A 663 55.43 -38.97 68.54
N LEU A 664 54.53 -39.93 68.31
CA LEU A 664 54.13 -40.93 69.29
C LEU A 664 54.61 -42.33 68.86
N SER A 665 55.48 -42.93 69.64
CA SER A 665 55.93 -44.32 69.42
C SER A 665 54.73 -45.27 69.46
N PRO A 666 54.44 -46.04 68.38
CA PRO A 666 53.30 -46.96 68.35
C PRO A 666 53.43 -48.07 69.39
N ALA A 667 54.64 -48.60 69.56
CA ALA A 667 54.92 -49.75 70.44
C ALA A 667 54.86 -49.39 71.93
N THR A 668 55.41 -48.25 72.32
CA THR A 668 55.52 -47.87 73.75
C THR A 668 54.44 -46.88 74.19
N ARG A 669 53.68 -46.33 73.23
CA ARG A 669 52.71 -45.23 73.43
C ARG A 669 53.35 -44.03 74.15
N ARG A 670 54.66 -43.85 74.01
CA ARG A 670 55.43 -42.71 74.54
C ARG A 670 55.70 -41.71 73.43
N CYS A 671 55.61 -40.43 73.75
CA CYS A 671 56.01 -39.39 72.81
C CYS A 671 57.53 -39.33 72.67
N ALA A 672 58.03 -38.77 71.57
CA ALA A 672 59.45 -38.66 71.27
C ALA A 672 60.24 -38.03 72.44
N THR A 673 59.71 -36.96 73.06
CA THR A 673 60.32 -36.33 74.24
C THR A 673 60.44 -37.30 75.42
N CYS A 674 59.40 -38.09 75.72
CA CYS A 674 59.44 -39.07 76.81
C CYS A 674 60.40 -40.23 76.55
N ALA A 675 60.64 -40.57 75.27
CA ALA A 675 61.64 -41.58 74.91
C ALA A 675 63.07 -41.08 75.17
N GLN A 676 63.29 -39.77 75.14
CA GLN A 676 64.60 -39.11 75.32
C GLN A 676 64.89 -38.67 76.76
N LEU A 677 64.07 -39.05 77.76
CA LEU A 677 64.31 -38.69 79.16
C LEU A 677 65.69 -39.15 79.63
N ALA A 678 66.55 -38.20 79.99
CA ALA A 678 67.91 -38.44 80.47
C ALA A 678 68.03 -38.09 81.96
N ALA A 679 68.89 -38.79 82.70
CA ALA A 679 69.11 -38.51 84.12
C ALA A 679 69.78 -37.14 84.33
N VAL A 680 69.34 -36.40 85.35
CA VAL A 680 69.88 -35.07 85.70
C VAL A 680 70.19 -35.05 87.19
N SER A 681 71.38 -34.57 87.54
CA SER A 681 71.83 -34.50 88.94
C SER A 681 71.31 -33.25 89.67
N ASP A 682 71.09 -32.16 88.94
CA ASP A 682 70.72 -30.85 89.49
C ASP A 682 69.58 -30.21 88.64
N PRO A 683 68.31 -30.37 89.03
CA PRO A 683 67.18 -29.81 88.28
C PRO A 683 67.04 -28.30 88.53
N PRO A 684 66.68 -27.48 87.52
CA PRO A 684 66.46 -26.05 87.70
C PRO A 684 65.39 -25.72 88.76
N ASP A 685 65.52 -24.61 89.48
CA ASP A 685 64.59 -24.20 90.55
C ASP A 685 63.12 -24.12 90.11
N ALA A 686 62.87 -23.65 88.88
CA ALA A 686 61.54 -23.62 88.30
C ALA A 686 60.90 -25.02 88.18
N VAL A 687 61.71 -26.04 87.95
CA VAL A 687 61.29 -27.45 87.86
C VAL A 687 61.05 -28.03 89.24
N VAL A 688 61.89 -27.70 90.22
CA VAL A 688 61.69 -28.08 91.63
C VAL A 688 60.37 -27.51 92.15
N THR A 689 60.09 -26.25 91.85
CA THR A 689 58.83 -25.57 92.20
C THR A 689 57.62 -26.26 91.56
N ALA A 690 57.69 -26.58 90.26
CA ALA A 690 56.63 -27.30 89.56
C ALA A 690 56.43 -28.73 90.09
N ALA A 691 57.52 -29.40 90.48
CA ALA A 691 57.47 -30.74 91.07
C ALA A 691 56.73 -30.72 92.40
N LEU A 692 57.03 -29.75 93.28
CA LEU A 692 56.35 -29.58 94.56
C LEU A 692 54.83 -29.41 94.37
N ALA A 693 54.44 -28.61 93.37
CA ALA A 693 53.03 -28.43 93.01
C ALA A 693 52.40 -29.73 92.45
N ALA A 694 53.11 -30.48 91.61
CA ALA A 694 52.63 -31.73 91.03
C ALA A 694 52.52 -32.89 92.05
N THR A 695 53.38 -32.91 93.07
CA THR A 695 53.47 -34.01 94.04
C THR A 695 52.78 -33.73 95.37
N GLY A 696 52.32 -32.50 95.62
CA GLY A 696 51.63 -32.11 96.86
C GLY A 696 52.58 -31.82 98.03
N GLY A 697 53.75 -31.24 97.77
CA GLY A 697 54.70 -30.77 98.79
C GLY A 697 55.78 -31.77 99.24
N GLU A 698 55.72 -33.04 98.82
CA GLU A 698 56.72 -34.05 99.19
C GLU A 698 57.78 -34.26 98.10
N THR A 699 58.85 -33.48 98.06
CA THR A 699 60.07 -33.83 97.31
C THR A 699 61.30 -33.80 98.22
N LYS A 700 61.85 -34.97 98.56
CA LYS A 700 63.14 -35.09 99.26
C LYS A 700 64.29 -34.85 98.28
N PRO A 701 65.42 -34.23 98.69
CA PRO A 701 66.53 -33.88 97.82
C PRO A 701 67.31 -35.08 97.24
N SER A 702 67.09 -36.30 97.71
CA SER A 702 67.79 -37.52 97.27
C SER A 702 67.08 -38.33 96.15
N ARG A 703 66.15 -37.72 95.43
CA ARG A 703 65.34 -38.41 94.40
C ARG A 703 66.05 -38.41 93.04
N GLY A 704 65.87 -39.49 92.27
CA GLY A 704 66.34 -39.54 90.89
C GLY A 704 65.45 -38.69 89.97
N TRP A 705 66.07 -37.80 89.19
CA TRP A 705 65.40 -36.94 88.22
C TRP A 705 65.76 -37.35 86.80
N ARG A 706 64.77 -37.34 85.91
CA ARG A 706 65.03 -37.41 84.47
C ARG A 706 64.24 -36.32 83.75
N MET A 707 64.88 -35.71 82.77
CA MET A 707 64.31 -34.56 82.06
C MET A 707 64.55 -34.69 80.56
N ALA A 708 63.61 -34.17 79.78
CA ALA A 708 63.73 -34.02 78.34
C ALA A 708 62.97 -32.77 77.90
N ARG A 709 63.54 -32.04 76.95
CA ARG A 709 63.01 -30.78 76.45
C ARG A 709 62.47 -30.96 75.05
N ASP A 710 61.30 -30.39 74.80
CA ASP A 710 60.81 -30.20 73.44
C ASP A 710 60.54 -28.72 73.15
N ARG A 711 59.93 -28.44 72.00
CA ARG A 711 59.70 -27.09 71.50
C ARG A 711 58.95 -26.21 72.49
N SER A 712 57.99 -26.76 73.23
CA SER A 712 57.06 -25.97 74.04
C SER A 712 57.15 -26.25 75.54
N HIS A 713 57.62 -27.43 75.94
CA HIS A 713 57.67 -27.83 77.34
C HIS A 713 58.97 -28.56 77.70
N LEU A 714 59.14 -28.69 79.01
CA LEU A 714 60.07 -29.56 79.67
C LEU A 714 59.28 -30.72 80.30
N VAL A 715 59.59 -31.95 79.93
CA VAL A 715 59.03 -33.17 80.53
C VAL A 715 59.95 -33.63 81.64
N VAL A 716 59.39 -33.86 82.81
CA VAL A 716 60.14 -34.20 84.01
C VAL A 716 59.57 -35.46 84.62
N GLU A 717 60.44 -36.44 84.86
CA GLU A 717 60.16 -37.66 85.62
C GLU A 717 60.90 -37.53 86.96
N VAL A 718 60.16 -37.61 88.06
CA VAL A 718 60.71 -37.65 89.43
C VAL A 718 60.32 -38.96 90.10
N ASP A 719 61.32 -39.61 90.70
CA ASP A 719 61.09 -40.81 91.53
C ASP A 719 60.45 -40.41 92.87
N LEU A 720 59.30 -40.99 93.19
CA LEU A 720 58.59 -40.75 94.46
C LEU A 720 58.91 -41.81 95.53
N GLY A 721 59.72 -42.81 95.21
CA GLY A 721 59.99 -43.96 96.07
C GLY A 721 58.89 -45.03 96.05
N LEU A 722 59.19 -46.22 96.56
CA LEU A 722 58.28 -47.39 96.58
C LEU A 722 57.75 -47.76 95.18
N ARG A 723 58.61 -47.71 94.15
CA ARG A 723 58.27 -47.99 92.73
C ARG A 723 57.21 -47.06 92.11
N ARG A 724 57.01 -45.87 92.68
CA ARG A 724 56.11 -44.83 92.15
C ARG A 724 56.92 -43.72 91.46
N LYS A 725 56.45 -43.28 90.30
CA LYS A 725 57.04 -42.17 89.54
C LYS A 725 55.98 -41.12 89.24
N ALA A 726 56.32 -39.84 89.29
CA ALA A 726 55.49 -38.79 88.73
C ALA A 726 56.16 -38.24 87.47
N VAL A 727 55.41 -38.20 86.38
CA VAL A 727 55.80 -37.55 85.14
C VAL A 727 54.91 -36.34 84.98
N PHE A 728 55.51 -35.16 84.96
CA PHE A 728 54.79 -33.92 84.73
C PHE A 728 55.45 -33.12 83.62
N THR A 729 54.72 -32.16 83.09
CA THR A 729 55.21 -31.30 82.00
C THR A 729 55.07 -29.85 82.40
N VAL A 730 56.08 -29.05 82.10
CA VAL A 730 56.14 -27.63 82.46
C VAL A 730 56.38 -26.85 81.17
N ARG A 731 55.53 -25.88 80.87
CA ARG A 731 55.72 -25.04 79.70
C ARG A 731 56.95 -24.16 79.89
N HIS A 732 57.68 -23.87 78.81
CA HIS A 732 58.82 -22.96 78.91
C HIS A 732 58.39 -21.61 79.49
N GLY A 733 59.10 -21.15 80.52
CA GLY A 733 58.80 -19.90 81.23
C GLY A 733 57.71 -19.98 82.29
N THR A 734 57.09 -21.15 82.53
CA THR A 734 56.13 -21.35 83.62
C THR A 734 56.73 -22.19 84.74
N THR A 735 56.17 -22.07 85.95
CA THR A 735 56.51 -22.89 87.13
C THR A 735 55.36 -23.80 87.55
N VAL A 736 54.27 -23.80 86.77
CA VAL A 736 53.06 -24.60 87.02
C VAL A 736 53.06 -25.80 86.06
N PRO A 737 52.80 -27.02 86.55
CA PRO A 737 52.73 -28.19 85.68
C PRO A 737 51.45 -28.19 84.83
N ASP A 738 51.59 -28.34 83.52
CA ASP A 738 50.49 -28.41 82.53
C ASP A 738 49.83 -29.81 82.51
N SER A 739 50.59 -30.86 82.83
CA SER A 739 50.06 -32.22 83.01
C SER A 739 50.83 -32.94 84.11
N VAL A 740 50.14 -33.81 84.86
CA VAL A 740 50.74 -34.68 85.87
C VAL A 740 50.18 -36.09 85.72
N VAL A 741 51.05 -37.06 85.50
CA VAL A 741 50.72 -38.48 85.39
C VAL A 741 51.54 -39.26 86.40
N LYS A 742 50.88 -39.98 87.31
CA LYS A 742 51.53 -40.83 88.30
C LYS A 742 51.55 -42.27 87.80
N HIS A 743 52.74 -42.86 87.74
CA HIS A 743 52.97 -44.26 87.39
C HIS A 743 53.27 -45.07 88.64
N SER A 744 52.59 -46.20 88.81
CA SER A 744 52.85 -47.17 89.88
C SER A 744 52.98 -48.55 89.26
N LEU A 745 54.01 -49.31 89.64
CA LEU A 745 54.17 -50.71 89.23
C LEU A 745 53.20 -51.67 89.97
N LEU A 746 52.46 -51.17 90.98
CA LEU A 746 51.42 -51.92 91.68
C LEU A 746 50.05 -51.61 91.07
N GLY A 747 49.66 -52.39 90.06
CA GLY A 747 48.27 -52.73 89.73
C GLY A 747 47.35 -51.60 89.25
N SER A 748 47.26 -51.45 87.93
CA SER A 748 46.08 -50.92 87.24
C SER A 748 44.86 -51.84 87.47
N LYS A 749 44.10 -51.61 88.54
CA LYS A 749 42.67 -51.97 88.61
C LYS A 749 41.86 -50.68 88.57
N ARG A 750 41.48 -50.25 87.36
CA ARG A 750 40.39 -49.27 87.22
C ARG A 750 39.07 -50.04 87.16
N ARG A 751 38.23 -49.79 88.18
CA ARG A 751 36.78 -49.97 88.13
C ARG A 751 36.18 -49.05 87.06
N LYS A 752 35.01 -49.48 86.54
CA LYS A 752 34.16 -48.77 85.59
C LYS A 752 33.92 -47.32 85.96
#